data_AF-A0A973H0Q3-F1
#
_entry.id   AF-A0A973H0Q3-F1
#
_cell.length_a   1.000
_cell.length_b   1.000
_cell.length_c   1.000
_cell.angle_alpha   90.00
_cell.angle_beta   90.00
_cell.angle_gamma   90.00
#
_symmetry.space_group_name_H-M   'P 1'
#
loop_
_entity.id
_entity.type
_entity.pdbx_description
1 polymer ?
#
loop_
_entity_poly.entity_id
_entity_poly.type
_entity_poly.pdbx_seq_one_letter_code
_entity_poly.pdbx_strand_id
1 'polypeptide(L)'
;MRRRTESGLQRLPVVLALLIGSVLTATPAAQAAQTIGFPTFTGPAIPAPPVAQTPGDMMRAVYDAESSGTDFWMDRLLARTGNDPAGPWLMSRGRTLFMKTHDPAVLGFGGHVAYWESVNDNNAYTVAITPGTFTEQVAQRRQTPSHWKSVHTSGNISVEQTKFITDDNVAVTNLAIKNNGGSSTTLQLRAASPYATTGSGSELTGQVNAYNNLTTLRPRLTGDGFTVSGGGLNRSVTIAAGATVTTKVVMGFVTDEIPESLTEYNAYAGYSPATAFATHVRAYNLWWAQNVPYIDVPEPAIKKNIYYRWWLMRFNNLDANIPGQTFQFPTSVEGALGYNNAIALTQPMHIDDLKYLRNPAYSYGDWLSVGQTSKGARFLDNPGDPENWSNSYTQYIAEAAWKSYQIHGGQPAIAAQLAHYAEGDVKGQLAYYDHDNNKLIEYDWGALTGNDADAVSFHWKSGTMDRAESAYQYSGALAAAQAYEATGNTAKATEMRTLATQIKDAIVNVLWNPNRQLFEHRLKSTNEWVPWKEINNYYPFSVGAIPNTDTYKQALRLYDDPAQYPVFPFYTANQVDKQAAADAGNPGSNNFSTINSTVQFRLYSSVLRNYPNSWMSASDYKKLLYWNTWAQYVGGNTQWPDANEFWADWNGSSIDYRSWIHHNILGSSNWTVIEDVAGLRPRNDAKVELSPINIGWDHFTVNNLRYRGADLSIVWDDPADGVVRYPGIPEGYSIYVNGNRVATVDSLVPLTWDPATGDVTTSGTVTHHIAVPGLKAPHQVVQDSPRMVDMLAKAGVDLTADLTNLAAGATVSASYTGSGSSVAGAVDGYPTNEPFWGAGGSANSQDWYELNLGTARTLNEVRLYFKDSRPASTTYRAPSSYAMQYYNGSAWVNVPSQTKSPAAPRANYNLVQFPAISAQRVRVLATNASGAKTGLTEVKIYNRGGVQPPANQATSATPTASYTSPWEAVTAINDGIDPPSSNDTVNPRWGTWPETGQQWAELTWPTARTLNKADVYFFDDDQGIDMPSAWKLQYWNGSSYIDVPGASTYSLTKNQYNSVTFTATSTTRLRVLLTSNGTNSVGLLEAKVYGP
;
A
#
# COMPACT_ATOMS: atom_id res chain seq x y z
N MET A 1 -80.92 -22.25 50.20
CA MET A 1 -81.56 -22.87 51.39
C MET A 1 -80.51 -23.64 52.20
N ARG A 2 -80.80 -23.87 53.48
CA ARG A 2 -80.47 -25.05 54.35
C ARG A 2 -79.66 -26.19 53.68
N ARG A 3 -78.77 -26.94 54.36
CA ARG A 3 -78.25 -27.06 55.75
C ARG A 3 -76.99 -28.00 55.68
N ARG A 4 -76.14 -28.30 56.68
CA ARG A 4 -76.21 -28.45 58.16
C ARG A 4 -74.73 -28.49 58.68
N THR A 5 -74.33 -27.79 59.76
CA THR A 5 -73.95 -28.30 61.12
C THR A 5 -72.76 -29.28 61.21
N GLU A 6 -71.88 -29.37 62.22
CA GLU A 6 -71.45 -28.62 63.44
C GLU A 6 -70.32 -29.48 64.10
N SER A 7 -69.39 -29.07 64.98
CA SER A 7 -68.86 -27.76 65.44
C SER A 7 -67.66 -28.02 66.41
N GLY A 8 -66.63 -27.15 66.49
CA GLY A 8 -65.52 -27.29 67.45
C GLY A 8 -64.57 -26.08 67.51
N LEU A 9 -63.93 -25.80 68.66
CA LEU A 9 -63.17 -24.57 68.94
C LEU A 9 -61.65 -24.76 69.02
N GLN A 10 -60.90 -23.86 68.37
CA GLN A 10 -59.73 -23.17 68.94
C GLN A 10 -59.64 -21.75 68.31
N ARG A 11 -58.92 -20.81 68.95
CA ARG A 11 -59.03 -19.36 68.64
C ARG A 11 -57.98 -18.86 67.63
N LEU A 12 -58.42 -18.06 66.65
CA LEU A 12 -57.59 -17.16 65.84
C LEU A 12 -58.14 -15.72 65.90
N PRO A 13 -57.29 -14.68 65.80
CA PRO A 13 -57.71 -13.30 65.51
C PRO A 13 -57.85 -13.05 63.99
N VAL A 14 -58.55 -11.98 63.62
CA VAL A 14 -58.89 -11.60 62.23
C VAL A 14 -57.93 -10.56 61.66
N VAL A 15 -57.51 -10.72 60.40
CA VAL A 15 -56.98 -9.63 59.55
C VAL A 15 -57.55 -9.77 58.13
N LEU A 16 -57.72 -8.64 57.45
CA LEU A 16 -58.17 -8.50 56.05
C LEU A 16 -57.32 -9.30 55.06
N ALA A 17 -57.96 -9.90 54.05
CA ALA A 17 -57.30 -10.36 52.83
C ALA A 17 -57.32 -9.25 51.77
N LEU A 18 -56.14 -8.70 51.42
CA LEU A 18 -55.98 -7.90 50.21
C LEU A 18 -55.87 -8.83 49.00
N LEU A 19 -56.36 -8.38 47.84
CA LEU A 19 -55.90 -8.93 46.56
C LEU A 19 -54.45 -8.46 46.33
N ILE A 20 -53.49 -9.36 46.58
CA ILE A 20 -52.16 -9.24 45.98
C ILE A 20 -52.26 -9.80 44.57
N GLY A 21 -52.32 -8.91 43.58
CA GLY A 21 -52.07 -9.30 42.19
C GLY A 21 -50.61 -9.73 42.07
N SER A 22 -50.36 -11.04 41.99
CA SER A 22 -49.02 -11.57 41.80
C SER A 22 -48.54 -11.26 40.39
N VAL A 23 -47.92 -10.08 40.24
CA VAL A 23 -47.08 -9.76 39.08
C VAL A 23 -45.97 -10.79 39.05
N LEU A 24 -46.07 -11.75 38.12
CA LEU A 24 -44.97 -12.61 37.75
C LEU A 24 -43.92 -11.74 37.05
N THR A 25 -43.06 -11.12 37.84
CA THR A 25 -41.80 -10.56 37.34
C THR A 25 -41.03 -11.71 36.73
N ALA A 26 -40.98 -11.76 35.39
CA ALA A 26 -40.15 -12.71 34.69
C ALA A 26 -38.72 -12.52 35.18
N THR A 27 -38.16 -13.54 35.84
CA THR A 27 -36.73 -13.57 36.12
C THR A 27 -36.03 -13.44 34.78
N PRO A 28 -35.10 -12.48 34.59
CA PRO A 28 -34.33 -12.41 33.36
C PRO A 28 -33.65 -13.77 33.14
N ALA A 29 -33.69 -14.27 31.92
CA ALA A 29 -33.01 -15.51 31.58
C ALA A 29 -31.52 -15.36 31.92
N ALA A 30 -30.96 -16.35 32.62
CA ALA A 30 -29.55 -16.33 32.98
C ALA A 30 -28.71 -16.44 31.69
N GLN A 31 -28.10 -15.33 31.28
CA GLN A 31 -27.20 -15.30 30.12
C GLN A 31 -25.95 -16.11 30.43
N ALA A 32 -25.55 -16.99 29.50
CA ALA A 32 -24.35 -17.81 29.62
C ALA A 32 -23.12 -17.00 29.14
N ALA A 33 -22.88 -15.86 29.78
CA ALA A 33 -21.84 -14.92 29.38
C ALA A 33 -20.47 -15.60 29.22
N GLN A 34 -19.80 -15.33 28.08
CA GLN A 34 -18.48 -15.84 27.72
C GLN A 34 -17.55 -15.81 28.94
N THR A 35 -17.17 -16.99 29.44
CA THR A 35 -16.64 -17.19 30.80
C THR A 35 -15.20 -16.73 30.97
N ILE A 36 -14.47 -16.54 29.88
CA ILE A 36 -13.12 -15.97 29.92
C ILE A 36 -13.17 -14.48 30.27
N GLY A 37 -12.33 -14.07 31.23
CA GLY A 37 -12.20 -12.69 31.64
C GLY A 37 -11.45 -11.82 30.61
N PHE A 38 -11.11 -10.60 30.99
CA PHE A 38 -10.14 -9.80 30.25
C PHE A 38 -8.71 -10.32 30.50
N PRO A 39 -7.81 -10.25 29.51
CA PRO A 39 -6.41 -10.62 29.69
C PRO A 39 -5.64 -9.59 30.53
N THR A 40 -4.56 -10.04 31.17
CA THR A 40 -3.62 -9.16 31.87
C THR A 40 -2.43 -8.84 30.96
N PHE A 41 -2.23 -7.55 30.67
CA PHE A 41 -1.03 -7.06 30.01
C PHE A 41 0.11 -6.81 31.02
N THR A 42 1.35 -7.00 30.58
CA THR A 42 2.56 -6.72 31.38
C THR A 42 3.57 -5.90 30.57
N GLY A 43 4.73 -5.58 31.15
CA GLY A 43 5.79 -4.82 30.48
C GLY A 43 5.91 -3.36 30.93
N PRO A 44 6.74 -2.55 30.24
CA PRO A 44 6.97 -1.15 30.59
C PRO A 44 5.81 -0.25 30.15
N ALA A 45 5.64 0.88 30.85
CA ALA A 45 4.72 1.93 30.41
C ALA A 45 5.09 2.45 29.02
N ILE A 46 4.09 2.74 28.19
CA ILE A 46 4.29 3.30 26.85
C ILE A 46 4.77 4.76 26.93
N PRO A 47 5.64 5.24 26.03
CA PRO A 47 6.04 6.64 26.03
C PRO A 47 4.86 7.55 25.66
N ALA A 48 4.70 8.64 26.41
CA ALA A 48 3.76 9.70 26.05
C ALA A 48 4.20 10.42 24.76
N PRO A 49 3.27 10.94 23.94
CA PRO A 49 3.59 11.88 22.87
C PRO A 49 4.25 13.17 23.42
N PRO A 50 5.09 13.86 22.63
CA PRO A 50 5.76 15.11 23.01
C PRO A 50 4.83 16.32 23.10
N VAL A 51 3.57 16.22 22.65
CA VAL A 51 2.59 17.30 22.57
C VAL A 51 1.23 16.88 23.15
N ALA A 52 0.45 17.85 23.62
CA ALA A 52 -0.90 17.63 24.12
C ALA A 52 -1.89 17.31 22.98
N GLN A 53 -3.00 16.63 23.31
CA GLN A 53 -4.00 16.22 22.32
C GLN A 53 -4.70 17.42 21.66
N THR A 54 -4.91 17.35 20.35
CA THR A 54 -5.71 18.32 19.59
C THR A 54 -6.62 17.61 18.58
N PRO A 55 -7.65 18.27 18.01
CA PRO A 55 -8.44 17.72 16.91
C PRO A 55 -7.79 17.91 15.52
N GLY A 56 -6.70 18.68 15.43
CA GLY A 56 -5.90 18.90 14.20
C GLY A 56 -4.95 17.74 13.90
N ASP A 57 -3.95 17.93 13.05
CA ASP A 57 -3.02 16.86 12.66
C ASP A 57 -2.06 16.48 13.81
N MET A 58 -2.46 15.49 14.62
CA MET A 58 -1.71 15.10 15.82
C MET A 58 -0.43 14.32 15.48
N MET A 59 -0.43 13.43 14.46
CA MET A 59 0.80 12.74 14.06
C MET A 59 1.83 13.72 13.50
N ARG A 60 1.40 14.75 12.76
CA ARG A 60 2.28 15.82 12.29
C ARG A 60 2.82 16.68 13.44
N ALA A 61 1.97 17.09 14.39
CA ALA A 61 2.40 17.85 15.56
C ALA A 61 3.43 17.07 16.43
N VAL A 62 3.25 15.76 16.58
CA VAL A 62 4.21 14.86 17.24
C VAL A 62 5.55 14.83 16.51
N TYR A 63 5.53 14.71 15.17
CA TYR A 63 6.76 14.71 14.37
C TYR A 63 7.49 16.05 14.40
N ASP A 64 6.79 17.17 14.16
CA ASP A 64 7.41 18.48 14.04
C ASP A 64 8.11 18.90 15.35
N ALA A 65 7.52 18.55 16.51
CA ALA A 65 8.12 18.77 17.84
C ALA A 65 9.45 18.04 18.06
N GLU A 66 9.74 16.99 17.29
CA GLU A 66 10.94 16.14 17.41
C GLU A 66 11.85 16.22 16.18
N SER A 67 11.41 16.89 15.11
CA SER A 67 12.03 16.94 13.79
C SER A 67 13.49 17.42 13.77
N SER A 68 13.88 18.28 14.72
CA SER A 68 15.27 18.72 14.89
C SER A 68 16.19 17.61 15.47
N GLY A 69 15.63 16.57 16.08
CA GLY A 69 16.35 15.48 16.72
C GLY A 69 16.56 14.25 15.83
N THR A 70 16.77 13.10 16.49
CA THR A 70 16.98 11.77 15.89
C THR A 70 16.37 10.62 16.73
N ASP A 71 15.53 10.91 17.72
CA ASP A 71 14.83 9.92 18.54
C ASP A 71 13.35 10.32 18.61
N PHE A 72 12.51 9.59 17.87
CA PHE A 72 11.11 9.91 17.63
C PHE A 72 10.16 9.07 18.49
N TRP A 73 8.97 9.60 18.79
CA TRP A 73 7.94 8.94 19.58
C TRP A 73 7.56 7.55 19.05
N MET A 74 7.40 7.39 17.72
CA MET A 74 7.09 6.10 17.09
C MET A 74 8.23 5.08 17.28
N ASP A 75 9.48 5.51 17.12
CA ASP A 75 10.66 4.66 17.35
C ASP A 75 10.88 4.33 18.84
N ARG A 76 10.47 5.19 19.78
CA ARG A 76 10.44 4.87 21.20
C ARG A 76 9.30 3.90 21.55
N LEU A 77 8.11 4.11 20.99
CA LEU A 77 6.91 3.32 21.26
C LEU A 77 7.07 1.86 20.86
N LEU A 78 7.71 1.63 19.71
CA LEU A 78 7.96 0.31 19.14
C LEU A 78 9.39 -0.23 19.39
N ALA A 79 10.16 0.43 20.26
CA ALA A 79 11.52 0.01 20.60
C ALA A 79 11.58 -1.41 21.21
N ARG A 80 12.67 -2.12 20.87
CA ARG A 80 13.04 -3.45 21.39
C ARG A 80 14.46 -3.40 21.92
N THR A 81 14.75 -4.03 23.05
CA THR A 81 16.02 -3.84 23.77
C THR A 81 16.53 -5.13 24.41
N GLY A 82 17.76 -5.54 24.14
CA GLY A 82 18.32 -6.78 24.68
C GLY A 82 18.02 -8.01 23.83
N ASN A 83 17.89 -9.16 24.48
CA ASN A 83 17.59 -10.43 23.81
C ASN A 83 16.08 -10.57 23.59
N ASP A 84 15.63 -10.31 22.37
CA ASP A 84 14.21 -10.33 21.98
C ASP A 84 13.68 -11.78 21.87
N PRO A 85 12.61 -12.16 22.61
CA PRO A 85 12.06 -13.51 22.54
C PRO A 85 11.33 -13.81 21.23
N ALA A 86 11.00 -12.79 20.41
CA ALA A 86 10.49 -13.01 19.06
C ALA A 86 11.59 -13.43 18.06
N GLY A 87 12.87 -13.27 18.41
CA GLY A 87 14.00 -13.51 17.52
C GLY A 87 14.70 -12.23 17.02
N PRO A 88 15.82 -12.36 16.30
CA PRO A 88 16.72 -11.25 15.98
C PRO A 88 16.32 -10.44 14.72
N TRP A 89 15.05 -10.47 14.30
CA TRP A 89 14.56 -9.82 13.07
C TRP A 89 14.94 -8.35 12.97
N LEU A 90 15.17 -7.84 11.75
CA LEU A 90 15.51 -6.43 11.52
C LEU A 90 14.26 -5.65 11.09
N MET A 91 13.80 -4.73 11.95
CA MET A 91 12.59 -3.91 11.67
C MET A 91 12.80 -2.84 10.58
N SER A 92 14.04 -2.43 10.35
CA SER A 92 14.42 -1.40 9.37
C SER A 92 14.48 -1.96 7.96
N ARG A 93 13.62 -1.44 7.07
CA ARG A 93 13.55 -1.79 5.65
C ARG A 93 13.15 -0.60 4.78
N GLY A 94 13.50 -0.67 3.49
CA GLY A 94 13.01 0.23 2.44
C GLY A 94 11.73 -0.27 1.78
N ARG A 95 11.28 0.43 0.74
CA ARG A 95 10.08 0.11 -0.05
C ARG A 95 10.11 -1.26 -0.75
N THR A 96 11.31 -1.79 -0.97
CA THR A 96 11.54 -3.11 -1.60
C THR A 96 12.60 -3.97 -0.89
N LEU A 97 13.61 -3.33 -0.28
CA LEU A 97 14.78 -3.99 0.30
C LEU A 97 14.61 -4.23 1.81
N PHE A 98 14.74 -5.48 2.23
CA PHE A 98 14.69 -5.90 3.64
C PHE A 98 15.62 -7.09 3.91
N MET A 99 15.68 -7.53 5.17
CA MET A 99 16.39 -8.76 5.57
C MET A 99 15.37 -9.86 5.86
N LYS A 100 15.30 -10.88 5.00
CA LYS A 100 14.42 -12.06 5.14
C LYS A 100 14.77 -12.87 6.38
N THR A 101 16.07 -13.04 6.62
CA THR A 101 16.65 -13.47 7.89
C THR A 101 17.75 -12.47 8.27
N HIS A 102 18.05 -12.33 9.56
CA HIS A 102 19.02 -11.35 10.04
C HIS A 102 19.98 -11.99 11.05
N ASP A 103 21.28 -11.91 10.77
CA ASP A 103 22.34 -12.26 11.71
C ASP A 103 22.84 -10.99 12.42
N PRO A 104 22.55 -10.80 13.71
CA PRO A 104 22.98 -9.64 14.48
C PRO A 104 24.45 -9.71 14.93
N ALA A 105 25.08 -10.88 14.90
CA ALA A 105 26.49 -11.05 15.24
C ALA A 105 27.42 -10.53 14.12
N VAL A 106 26.90 -10.47 12.88
CA VAL A 106 27.62 -9.94 11.71
C VAL A 106 27.51 -8.41 11.64
N LEU A 107 28.68 -7.75 11.66
CA LEU A 107 28.80 -6.33 11.33
C LEU A 107 28.53 -6.12 9.82
N GLY A 108 27.78 -5.07 9.48
CA GLY A 108 27.13 -4.92 8.18
C GLY A 108 25.71 -5.49 8.19
N PHE A 109 25.28 -6.08 7.08
CA PHE A 109 23.96 -6.68 6.89
C PHE A 109 24.11 -8.19 6.61
N GLY A 110 24.31 -8.94 7.69
CA GLY A 110 24.31 -10.40 7.68
C GLY A 110 22.92 -11.01 7.82
N GLY A 111 22.76 -12.24 7.33
CA GLY A 111 21.46 -12.87 7.08
C GLY A 111 21.06 -12.76 5.60
N HIS A 112 19.88 -13.25 5.22
CA HIS A 112 19.46 -13.32 3.82
C HIS A 112 18.84 -11.98 3.39
N VAL A 113 19.46 -11.27 2.44
CA VAL A 113 18.88 -10.02 1.92
C VAL A 113 17.79 -10.31 0.88
N ALA A 114 16.67 -9.59 1.01
CA ALA A 114 15.55 -9.66 0.09
C ALA A 114 15.36 -8.33 -0.64
N TYR A 115 15.20 -8.38 -1.96
CA TYR A 115 14.67 -7.29 -2.76
C TYR A 115 13.38 -7.81 -3.40
N TRP A 116 12.24 -7.39 -2.85
CA TRP A 116 10.94 -8.06 -2.91
C TRP A 116 10.94 -9.44 -2.23
N GLU A 117 11.89 -10.33 -2.55
CA GLU A 117 12.16 -11.61 -1.89
C GLU A 117 13.68 -11.88 -1.85
N SER A 118 14.13 -12.86 -1.03
CA SER A 118 15.51 -13.31 -0.91
C SER A 118 16.18 -13.44 -2.28
N VAL A 119 17.26 -12.69 -2.50
CA VAL A 119 17.89 -12.63 -3.83
C VAL A 119 18.53 -13.97 -4.19
N ASN A 120 19.16 -14.62 -3.19
CA ASN A 120 19.73 -15.98 -3.24
C ASN A 120 20.29 -16.41 -1.86
N ASP A 121 19.61 -16.07 -0.77
CA ASP A 121 19.98 -16.45 0.62
C ASP A 121 21.39 -16.05 1.08
N ASN A 122 21.91 -14.92 0.57
CA ASN A 122 23.21 -14.38 0.96
C ASN A 122 23.10 -13.03 1.70
N ASN A 123 24.17 -12.69 2.41
CA ASN A 123 24.37 -11.39 3.06
C ASN A 123 24.37 -10.25 2.02
N ALA A 124 23.77 -9.10 2.33
CA ALA A 124 23.91 -7.91 1.50
C ALA A 124 25.38 -7.47 1.43
N TYR A 125 25.99 -7.26 2.61
CA TYR A 125 27.43 -7.10 2.78
C TYR A 125 27.84 -7.35 4.23
N THR A 126 29.09 -7.74 4.45
CA THR A 126 29.69 -7.86 5.79
C THR A 126 30.83 -6.86 5.96
N VAL A 127 31.16 -6.50 7.20
CA VAL A 127 32.31 -5.65 7.56
C VAL A 127 33.21 -6.36 8.56
N ALA A 128 34.26 -7.03 8.07
CA ALA A 128 35.27 -7.66 8.91
C ALA A 128 36.22 -6.60 9.50
N ILE A 129 36.64 -6.81 10.75
CA ILE A 129 37.61 -5.96 11.46
C ILE A 129 38.67 -6.87 12.07
N THR A 130 39.94 -6.58 11.81
CA THR A 130 41.08 -7.41 12.27
C THR A 130 42.24 -6.54 12.78
N PRO A 131 43.12 -7.06 13.68
CA PRO A 131 43.02 -8.35 14.36
C PRO A 131 41.91 -8.40 15.42
N GLY A 132 41.47 -9.62 15.74
CA GLY A 132 40.43 -9.88 16.75
C GLY A 132 39.20 -10.59 16.19
N THR A 133 38.36 -11.10 17.10
CA THR A 133 37.02 -11.60 16.83
C THR A 133 36.04 -10.74 17.63
N PHE A 134 35.05 -10.16 16.96
CA PHE A 134 34.12 -9.21 17.57
C PHE A 134 32.79 -9.88 17.90
N THR A 135 32.37 -9.82 19.17
CA THR A 135 31.14 -10.48 19.66
C THR A 135 30.12 -9.45 20.12
N GLU A 136 28.86 -9.60 19.68
CA GLU A 136 27.76 -8.71 20.08
C GLU A 136 27.51 -8.77 21.60
N GLN A 137 27.42 -7.62 22.23
CA GLN A 137 26.98 -7.43 23.61
C GLN A 137 25.46 -7.27 23.60
N VAL A 138 24.73 -8.39 23.46
CA VAL A 138 23.28 -8.42 23.22
C VAL A 138 22.47 -7.54 24.19
N ALA A 139 22.87 -7.42 25.46
CA ALA A 139 22.23 -6.54 26.44
C ALA A 139 22.25 -5.03 26.09
N GLN A 140 23.11 -4.62 25.16
CA GLN A 140 23.22 -3.25 24.62
C GLN A 140 22.57 -3.08 23.24
N ARG A 141 21.89 -4.12 22.73
CA ARG A 141 21.10 -4.06 21.49
C ARG A 141 19.86 -3.17 21.72
N ARG A 142 19.61 -2.21 20.84
CA ARG A 142 18.31 -1.51 20.69
C ARG A 142 17.91 -1.55 19.22
N GLN A 143 16.72 -2.02 18.89
CA GLN A 143 16.14 -1.80 17.57
C GLN A 143 14.82 -1.06 17.64
N THR A 144 14.45 -0.46 16.52
CA THR A 144 13.30 0.39 16.30
C THR A 144 12.84 0.23 14.84
N PRO A 145 11.60 0.58 14.49
CA PRO A 145 11.13 0.65 13.10
C PRO A 145 12.14 1.29 12.13
N SER A 146 12.73 2.44 12.49
CA SER A 146 13.66 3.13 11.60
C SER A 146 15.05 2.49 11.54
N HIS A 147 15.61 2.01 12.66
CA HIS A 147 17.01 1.60 12.73
C HIS A 147 17.34 0.57 13.83
N TRP A 148 18.50 -0.08 13.66
CA TRP A 148 19.13 -1.01 14.58
C TRP A 148 20.41 -0.42 15.20
N LYS A 149 20.62 -0.68 16.50
CA LYS A 149 21.87 -0.45 17.22
C LYS A 149 22.36 -1.69 17.96
N SER A 150 23.65 -1.99 17.87
CA SER A 150 24.32 -3.05 18.66
C SER A 150 25.76 -2.67 18.97
N VAL A 151 26.27 -3.08 20.13
CA VAL A 151 27.69 -2.91 20.51
C VAL A 151 28.40 -4.26 20.37
N HIS A 152 29.55 -4.28 19.72
CA HIS A 152 30.41 -5.47 19.56
C HIS A 152 31.78 -5.22 20.20
N THR A 153 32.40 -6.24 20.80
CA THR A 153 33.69 -6.07 21.50
C THR A 153 34.73 -7.12 21.09
N SER A 154 36.00 -6.70 21.06
CA SER A 154 37.16 -7.59 20.92
C SER A 154 38.35 -7.03 21.72
N GLY A 155 38.69 -7.69 22.83
CA GLY A 155 39.69 -7.19 23.77
C GLY A 155 39.36 -5.77 24.26
N ASN A 156 40.29 -4.83 24.03
CA ASN A 156 40.11 -3.42 24.40
C ASN A 156 39.26 -2.60 23.39
N ILE A 157 38.91 -3.17 22.23
CA ILE A 157 38.17 -2.45 21.18
C ILE A 157 36.67 -2.69 21.33
N SER A 158 35.88 -1.63 21.27
CA SER A 158 34.41 -1.66 21.22
C SER A 158 33.91 -0.93 19.97
N VAL A 159 32.96 -1.52 19.27
CA VAL A 159 32.33 -1.00 18.05
C VAL A 159 30.84 -0.79 18.33
N GLU A 160 30.37 0.45 18.35
CA GLU A 160 28.92 0.72 18.22
C GLU A 160 28.58 0.67 16.73
N GLN A 161 27.70 -0.26 16.37
CA GLN A 161 27.07 -0.32 15.06
C GLN A 161 25.70 0.35 15.13
N THR A 162 25.43 1.30 14.24
CA THR A 162 24.08 1.77 13.91
C THR A 162 23.82 1.47 12.44
N LYS A 163 22.79 0.69 12.12
CA LYS A 163 22.45 0.32 10.75
C LYS A 163 20.97 0.47 10.43
N PHE A 164 20.67 0.81 9.18
CA PHE A 164 19.33 1.09 8.69
C PHE A 164 19.24 0.93 7.17
N ILE A 165 18.03 0.72 6.66
CA ILE A 165 17.73 0.73 5.23
C ILE A 165 16.81 1.92 4.94
N THR A 166 17.18 2.74 3.96
CA THR A 166 16.42 3.92 3.53
C THR A 166 15.21 3.55 2.68
N ASP A 167 14.32 4.51 2.40
CA ASP A 167 13.06 4.24 1.69
C ASP A 167 13.32 3.73 0.27
N ASP A 168 14.23 4.35 -0.51
CA ASP A 168 14.62 3.91 -1.86
C ASP A 168 15.82 2.93 -1.87
N ASN A 169 15.81 2.00 -0.91
CA ASN A 169 16.58 0.75 -0.94
C ASN A 169 18.12 0.90 -0.82
N VAL A 170 18.59 1.82 0.04
CA VAL A 170 20.01 1.95 0.40
C VAL A 170 20.27 1.41 1.82
N ALA A 171 21.08 0.35 1.93
CA ALA A 171 21.49 -0.24 3.20
C ALA A 171 22.77 0.44 3.74
N VAL A 172 22.67 1.05 4.92
CA VAL A 172 23.73 1.87 5.53
C VAL A 172 24.16 1.31 6.88
N THR A 173 25.47 1.20 7.10
CA THR A 173 26.07 0.81 8.38
C THR A 173 27.07 1.86 8.82
N ASN A 174 26.73 2.59 9.90
CA ASN A 174 27.65 3.43 10.65
C ASN A 174 28.35 2.60 11.74
N LEU A 175 29.67 2.75 11.87
CA LEU A 175 30.50 2.14 12.90
C LEU A 175 31.24 3.23 13.68
N ALA A 176 31.09 3.28 15.00
CA ALA A 176 31.93 4.07 15.90
C ALA A 176 32.88 3.12 16.65
N ILE A 177 34.14 3.09 16.23
CA ILE A 177 35.17 2.18 16.74
C ILE A 177 35.99 2.89 17.80
N LYS A 178 35.87 2.46 19.06
CA LYS A 178 36.57 3.05 20.21
C LYS A 178 37.64 2.11 20.74
N ASN A 179 38.82 2.66 21.01
CA ASN A 179 39.91 1.99 21.69
C ASN A 179 39.89 2.32 23.19
N ASN A 180 39.52 1.37 24.03
CA ASN A 180 39.47 1.54 25.49
C ASN A 180 40.81 1.16 26.17
N GLY A 181 41.85 0.83 25.39
CA GLY A 181 43.17 0.47 25.89
C GLY A 181 44.09 1.68 26.08
N GLY A 182 45.19 1.47 26.82
CA GLY A 182 46.19 2.50 27.14
C GLY A 182 47.22 2.81 26.04
N SER A 183 47.10 2.21 24.85
CA SER A 183 48.01 2.41 23.71
C SER A 183 47.25 2.45 22.39
N SER A 184 47.84 3.08 21.37
CA SER A 184 47.26 3.15 20.02
C SER A 184 47.17 1.78 19.36
N THR A 185 46.04 1.49 18.72
CA THR A 185 45.78 0.22 18.00
C THR A 185 45.52 0.51 16.52
N THR A 186 46.11 -0.27 15.61
CA THR A 186 45.79 -0.23 14.17
C THR A 186 44.94 -1.44 13.80
N LEU A 187 43.84 -1.18 13.09
CA LEU A 187 42.88 -2.17 12.62
C LEU A 187 42.81 -2.15 11.09
N GLN A 188 42.57 -3.30 10.48
CA GLN A 188 42.19 -3.45 9.07
C GLN A 188 40.70 -3.77 8.99
N LEU A 189 39.95 -2.88 8.35
CA LEU A 189 38.54 -3.04 8.05
C LEU A 189 38.39 -3.53 6.62
N ARG A 190 37.50 -4.50 6.38
CA ARG A 190 37.13 -4.96 5.04
C ARG A 190 35.63 -5.08 4.90
N ALA A 191 35.02 -4.28 4.01
CA ALA A 191 33.64 -4.45 3.59
C ALA A 191 33.57 -5.28 2.30
N ALA A 192 32.66 -6.26 2.24
CA ALA A 192 32.51 -7.14 1.07
C ALA A 192 31.05 -7.54 0.85
N SER A 193 30.62 -7.55 -0.41
CA SER A 193 29.30 -7.98 -0.87
C SER A 193 29.45 -9.09 -1.92
N PRO A 194 28.58 -10.12 -1.96
CA PRO A 194 28.53 -11.06 -3.07
C PRO A 194 27.93 -10.43 -4.34
N TYR A 195 27.19 -9.33 -4.22
CA TYR A 195 26.48 -8.68 -5.32
C TYR A 195 27.21 -7.48 -5.95
N ALA A 196 28.20 -6.91 -5.23
CA ALA A 196 29.02 -5.79 -5.70
C ALA A 196 30.51 -6.14 -5.52
N THR A 197 31.14 -6.61 -6.60
CA THR A 197 32.48 -7.23 -6.59
C THR A 197 33.46 -6.64 -7.62
N THR A 198 32.98 -5.82 -8.56
CA THR A 198 33.79 -5.25 -9.65
C THR A 198 33.85 -3.73 -9.55
N GLY A 199 35.05 -3.14 -9.55
CA GLY A 199 35.20 -1.69 -9.45
C GLY A 199 36.65 -1.24 -9.29
N SER A 200 36.84 0.05 -8.97
CA SER A 200 38.15 0.65 -8.70
C SER A 200 38.00 1.90 -7.83
N GLY A 201 39.10 2.49 -7.36
CA GLY A 201 39.04 3.66 -6.48
C GLY A 201 38.37 3.31 -5.14
N SER A 202 37.22 3.90 -4.86
CA SER A 202 36.45 3.76 -3.61
C SER A 202 35.10 3.04 -3.76
N GLU A 203 34.78 2.50 -4.93
CA GLU A 203 33.46 1.90 -5.20
C GLU A 203 33.55 0.52 -5.88
N LEU A 204 32.70 -0.39 -5.42
CA LEU A 204 32.38 -1.65 -6.10
C LEU A 204 30.96 -1.61 -6.67
N THR A 205 30.79 -2.30 -7.78
CA THR A 205 29.53 -2.44 -8.52
C THR A 205 29.29 -3.91 -8.88
N GLY A 206 28.07 -4.22 -9.27
CA GLY A 206 27.71 -5.50 -9.87
C GLY A 206 26.30 -5.49 -10.45
N GLN A 207 25.83 -6.66 -10.86
CA GLN A 207 24.51 -6.86 -11.42
C GLN A 207 23.99 -8.25 -11.01
N VAL A 208 22.74 -8.30 -10.54
CA VAL A 208 22.07 -9.56 -10.16
C VAL A 208 20.58 -9.41 -10.45
N ASN A 209 19.90 -10.48 -10.86
CA ASN A 209 18.45 -10.45 -10.98
C ASN A 209 17.81 -10.67 -9.61
N ALA A 210 16.72 -9.95 -9.33
CA ALA A 210 15.87 -10.29 -8.19
C ALA A 210 15.25 -11.68 -8.37
N TYR A 211 14.74 -12.28 -7.28
CA TYR A 211 14.06 -13.57 -7.34
C TYR A 211 12.96 -13.57 -8.43
N ASN A 212 12.78 -14.70 -9.08
CA ASN A 212 11.94 -14.88 -10.27
C ASN A 212 12.28 -14.02 -11.51
N ASN A 213 13.43 -13.34 -11.53
CA ASN A 213 13.86 -12.43 -12.60
C ASN A 213 12.87 -11.26 -12.86
N LEU A 214 12.09 -10.88 -11.83
CA LEU A 214 11.09 -9.80 -11.93
C LEU A 214 11.73 -8.43 -12.18
N THR A 215 12.99 -8.24 -11.77
CA THR A 215 13.81 -7.10 -12.18
C THR A 215 15.31 -7.43 -12.09
N THR A 216 16.16 -6.51 -12.58
CA THR A 216 17.62 -6.59 -12.50
C THR A 216 18.17 -5.48 -11.62
N LEU A 217 18.74 -5.87 -10.50
CA LEU A 217 19.42 -5.01 -9.53
C LEU A 217 20.81 -4.65 -10.05
N ARG A 218 21.29 -3.46 -9.73
CA ARG A 218 22.61 -2.93 -10.11
C ARG A 218 23.40 -2.48 -8.88
N PRO A 219 23.78 -3.39 -7.96
CA PRO A 219 24.17 -2.97 -6.63
C PRO A 219 25.51 -2.22 -6.62
N ARG A 220 25.57 -1.12 -5.87
CA ARG A 220 26.78 -0.28 -5.70
C ARG A 220 27.15 -0.25 -4.23
N LEU A 221 28.44 -0.38 -3.89
CA LEU A 221 28.97 -0.48 -2.54
C LEU A 221 30.16 0.47 -2.37
N THR A 222 30.13 1.34 -1.36
CA THR A 222 31.21 2.26 -1.00
C THR A 222 31.32 2.45 0.52
N GLY A 223 32.33 3.17 1.00
CA GLY A 223 32.50 3.51 2.42
C GLY A 223 33.60 4.53 2.67
N ASP A 224 33.49 5.27 3.79
CA ASP A 224 34.34 6.42 4.09
C ASP A 224 35.83 6.03 4.08
N GLY A 225 36.63 6.58 3.17
CA GLY A 225 38.07 6.31 3.10
C GLY A 225 38.46 4.84 2.84
N PHE A 226 37.54 4.03 2.32
CA PHE A 226 37.84 2.69 1.84
C PHE A 226 38.36 2.72 0.38
N THR A 227 39.15 1.72 0.02
CA THR A 227 39.67 1.53 -1.35
C THR A 227 39.44 0.10 -1.85
N VAL A 228 39.18 -0.05 -3.15
CA VAL A 228 38.95 -1.34 -3.80
C VAL A 228 40.23 -2.19 -3.83
N SER A 229 40.13 -3.41 -3.29
CA SER A 229 41.22 -4.38 -3.27
C SER A 229 40.66 -5.81 -3.26
N GLY A 230 40.83 -6.52 -4.38
CA GLY A 230 40.48 -7.95 -4.50
C GLY A 230 39.01 -8.24 -4.23
N GLY A 231 38.09 -7.65 -5.00
CA GLY A 231 36.64 -7.89 -4.89
C GLY A 231 35.99 -7.43 -3.59
N GLY A 232 36.68 -6.59 -2.80
CA GLY A 232 36.16 -6.00 -1.57
C GLY A 232 36.78 -4.62 -1.33
N LEU A 233 36.21 -3.87 -0.41
CA LEU A 233 36.68 -2.56 0.03
C LEU A 233 37.53 -2.73 1.29
N ASN A 234 38.76 -2.22 1.28
CA ASN A 234 39.68 -2.26 2.42
C ASN A 234 39.96 -0.85 2.97
N ARG A 235 40.07 -0.70 4.30
CA ARG A 235 40.54 0.52 4.99
C ARG A 235 41.43 0.15 6.19
N SER A 236 42.62 0.76 6.26
CA SER A 236 43.45 0.76 7.47
C SER A 236 43.06 1.92 8.37
N VAL A 237 42.98 1.71 9.68
CA VAL A 237 42.64 2.78 10.64
C VAL A 237 43.44 2.63 11.92
N THR A 238 44.07 3.72 12.39
CA THR A 238 44.80 3.77 13.66
C THR A 238 44.04 4.60 14.67
N ILE A 239 43.79 4.04 15.85
CA ILE A 239 42.94 4.60 16.90
C ILE A 239 43.79 4.79 18.16
N ALA A 240 44.00 6.04 18.56
CA ALA A 240 44.75 6.38 19.77
C ALA A 240 44.07 5.85 21.05
N ALA A 241 44.83 5.76 22.14
CA ALA A 241 44.31 5.37 23.45
C ALA A 241 43.13 6.25 23.88
N GLY A 242 42.01 5.64 24.28
CA GLY A 242 40.77 6.33 24.65
C GLY A 242 39.95 6.92 23.48
N ALA A 243 40.48 6.97 22.27
CA ALA A 243 39.87 7.66 21.13
C ALA A 243 38.80 6.82 20.42
N THR A 244 37.94 7.50 19.66
CA THR A 244 36.93 6.88 18.78
C THR A 244 37.13 7.37 17.36
N VAL A 245 37.09 6.45 16.39
CA VAL A 245 37.05 6.75 14.95
C VAL A 245 35.70 6.30 14.40
N THR A 246 35.01 7.18 13.68
CA THR A 246 33.79 6.86 12.95
C THR A 246 34.06 6.52 11.49
N THR A 247 33.24 5.64 10.95
CA THR A 247 33.20 5.30 9.51
C THR A 247 31.82 4.76 9.16
N LYS A 248 31.46 4.85 7.89
CA LYS A 248 30.23 4.32 7.32
C LYS A 248 30.54 3.44 6.10
N VAL A 249 29.66 2.47 5.85
CA VAL A 249 29.56 1.69 4.62
C VAL A 249 28.14 1.87 4.07
N VAL A 250 28.01 1.98 2.74
CA VAL A 250 26.76 2.28 2.03
C VAL A 250 26.61 1.34 0.85
N MET A 251 25.46 0.66 0.76
CA MET A 251 25.13 -0.21 -0.38
C MET A 251 23.74 0.11 -0.95
N GLY A 252 23.67 0.57 -2.20
CA GLY A 252 22.42 0.84 -2.90
C GLY A 252 22.02 -0.34 -3.77
N PHE A 253 20.78 -0.83 -3.64
CA PHE A 253 20.21 -1.86 -4.51
C PHE A 253 19.44 -1.21 -5.67
N VAL A 254 20.20 -0.57 -6.56
CA VAL A 254 19.68 0.31 -7.62
C VAL A 254 18.89 -0.48 -8.69
N THR A 255 17.78 0.10 -9.16
CA THR A 255 16.99 -0.41 -10.31
C THR A 255 16.62 0.72 -11.28
N ASP A 256 16.19 0.38 -12.50
CA ASP A 256 15.86 1.37 -13.54
C ASP A 256 14.44 1.96 -13.34
N GLU A 257 13.58 1.24 -12.62
CA GLU A 257 12.20 1.60 -12.28
C GLU A 257 12.06 2.45 -11.01
N ILE A 258 13.08 2.48 -10.14
CA ILE A 258 13.17 3.40 -9.00
C ILE A 258 14.47 4.21 -9.18
N PRO A 259 14.51 5.19 -10.10
CA PRO A 259 15.70 6.02 -10.32
C PRO A 259 16.15 6.75 -9.05
N GLU A 260 15.22 7.02 -8.13
CA GLU A 260 15.47 7.58 -6.81
C GLU A 260 16.49 6.76 -6.01
N SER A 261 16.54 5.43 -6.19
CA SER A 261 17.51 4.54 -5.53
C SER A 261 18.98 4.84 -5.89
N LEU A 262 19.22 5.38 -7.09
CA LEU A 262 20.55 5.83 -7.51
C LEU A 262 20.89 7.19 -6.90
N THR A 263 19.94 8.12 -6.88
CA THR A 263 20.08 9.46 -6.29
C THR A 263 20.29 9.37 -4.79
N GLU A 264 19.49 8.56 -4.09
CA GLU A 264 19.63 8.32 -2.66
C GLU A 264 20.96 7.61 -2.36
N TYR A 265 21.38 6.61 -3.15
CA TYR A 265 22.70 6.00 -2.97
C TYR A 265 23.84 7.03 -3.05
N ASN A 266 23.82 7.91 -4.06
CA ASN A 266 24.85 8.94 -4.24
C ASN A 266 24.84 9.94 -3.06
N ALA A 267 23.67 10.37 -2.60
CA ALA A 267 23.55 11.27 -1.45
C ALA A 267 24.04 10.63 -0.15
N TYR A 268 23.58 9.40 0.14
CA TYR A 268 24.01 8.67 1.33
C TYR A 268 25.47 8.23 1.28
N ALA A 269 26.08 8.05 0.11
CA ALA A 269 27.53 7.91 -0.03
C ALA A 269 28.26 9.19 0.42
N GLY A 270 27.84 10.36 -0.06
CA GLY A 270 28.49 11.66 0.24
C GLY A 270 28.30 12.21 1.66
N TYR A 271 27.23 11.83 2.37
CA TYR A 271 26.95 12.33 3.74
C TYR A 271 27.99 11.92 4.80
N SER A 272 28.08 12.66 5.91
CA SER A 272 28.76 12.13 7.11
C SER A 272 27.94 10.99 7.75
N PRO A 273 28.53 10.12 8.59
CA PRO A 273 27.78 9.09 9.33
C PRO A 273 26.59 9.66 10.14
N ALA A 274 26.80 10.81 10.80
CA ALA A 274 25.76 11.48 11.59
C ALA A 274 24.67 12.09 10.70
N THR A 275 25.06 12.71 9.58
CA THR A 275 24.12 13.27 8.59
C THR A 275 23.25 12.17 7.99
N ALA A 276 23.86 11.06 7.55
CA ALA A 276 23.14 9.91 7.01
C ALA A 276 22.10 9.36 8.01
N PHE A 277 22.49 9.14 9.26
CA PHE A 277 21.57 8.67 10.30
C PHE A 277 20.42 9.66 10.55
N ALA A 278 20.73 10.95 10.71
CA ALA A 278 19.73 11.98 10.99
C ALA A 278 18.73 12.17 9.82
N THR A 279 19.21 12.16 8.57
CA THR A 279 18.36 12.24 7.38
C THR A 279 17.41 11.04 7.33
N HIS A 280 17.91 9.83 7.52
CA HIS A 280 17.11 8.60 7.48
C HIS A 280 16.01 8.59 8.54
N VAL A 281 16.34 8.76 9.83
CA VAL A 281 15.32 8.64 10.89
C VAL A 281 14.27 9.76 10.80
N ARG A 282 14.61 10.94 10.28
CA ARG A 282 13.65 12.01 9.98
C ARG A 282 12.73 11.64 8.82
N ALA A 283 13.25 11.14 7.70
CA ALA A 283 12.43 10.72 6.56
C ALA A 283 11.52 9.54 6.93
N TYR A 284 12.07 8.52 7.59
CA TYR A 284 11.34 7.33 7.99
C TYR A 284 10.18 7.66 8.96
N ASN A 285 10.37 8.60 9.90
CA ASN A 285 9.31 9.01 10.82
C ASN A 285 8.33 10.04 10.24
N LEU A 286 8.75 10.85 9.26
CA LEU A 286 7.85 11.75 8.53
C LEU A 286 6.75 10.97 7.81
N TRP A 287 7.04 9.75 7.34
CA TRP A 287 6.03 8.86 6.76
C TRP A 287 4.86 8.59 7.72
N TRP A 288 5.12 8.41 9.03
CA TRP A 288 4.04 8.22 10.02
C TRP A 288 3.16 9.47 10.12
N ALA A 289 3.77 10.67 10.15
CA ALA A 289 3.05 11.94 10.15
C ALA A 289 2.24 12.19 8.86
N GLN A 290 2.72 11.71 7.72
CA GLN A 290 2.03 11.85 6.44
C GLN A 290 0.88 10.85 6.27
N ASN A 291 1.02 9.62 6.77
CA ASN A 291 0.16 8.50 6.40
C ASN A 291 -0.70 7.92 7.53
N VAL A 292 -0.30 7.97 8.79
CA VAL A 292 -1.03 7.30 9.89
C VAL A 292 -2.01 8.26 10.57
N PRO A 293 -3.27 7.87 10.83
CA PRO A 293 -4.15 8.60 11.73
C PRO A 293 -3.70 8.39 13.18
N TYR A 294 -3.67 9.45 13.99
CA TYR A 294 -3.40 9.31 15.42
C TYR A 294 -4.60 8.66 16.10
N ILE A 295 -4.36 7.65 16.93
CA ILE A 295 -5.39 6.99 17.74
C ILE A 295 -4.96 6.96 19.20
N ASP A 296 -5.92 7.26 20.08
CA ASP A 296 -5.79 7.21 21.53
C ASP A 296 -7.02 6.52 22.14
N VAL A 297 -6.76 5.68 23.14
CA VAL A 297 -7.73 4.75 23.77
C VAL A 297 -7.31 4.50 25.22
N PRO A 298 -8.23 4.11 26.12
CA PRO A 298 -7.95 4.04 27.57
C PRO A 298 -6.98 2.93 27.98
N GLU A 299 -6.76 1.94 27.11
CA GLU A 299 -5.90 0.78 27.36
C GLU A 299 -4.54 0.95 26.66
N PRO A 300 -3.44 1.23 27.40
CA PRO A 300 -2.12 1.47 26.81
C PRO A 300 -1.59 0.32 25.96
N ALA A 301 -1.92 -0.93 26.29
CA ALA A 301 -1.49 -2.10 25.51
C ALA A 301 -2.15 -2.16 24.13
N ILE A 302 -3.44 -1.78 24.05
CA ILE A 302 -4.17 -1.64 22.79
C ILE A 302 -3.66 -0.43 22.03
N LYS A 303 -3.45 0.72 22.69
CA LYS A 303 -2.84 1.90 22.07
C LYS A 303 -1.52 1.55 21.38
N LYS A 304 -0.58 0.87 22.07
CA LYS A 304 0.67 0.42 21.46
C LYS A 304 0.46 -0.61 20.34
N ASN A 305 -0.50 -1.53 20.47
CA ASN A 305 -0.75 -2.53 19.43
C ASN A 305 -1.26 -1.89 18.13
N ILE A 306 -2.08 -0.83 18.20
CA ILE A 306 -2.54 -0.09 17.01
C ILE A 306 -1.36 0.44 16.18
N TYR A 307 -0.36 1.06 16.84
CA TYR A 307 0.84 1.54 16.15
C TYR A 307 1.78 0.41 15.72
N TYR A 308 1.85 -0.69 16.47
CA TYR A 308 2.56 -1.91 16.02
C TYR A 308 1.91 -2.48 14.76
N ARG A 309 0.58 -2.49 14.67
CA ARG A 309 -0.17 -2.90 13.49
C ARG A 309 -0.03 -1.94 12.30
N TRP A 310 0.07 -0.63 12.54
CA TRP A 310 0.46 0.32 11.47
C TRP A 310 1.89 0.07 10.98
N TRP A 311 2.81 -0.30 11.88
CA TRP A 311 4.14 -0.75 11.48
C TRP A 311 4.11 -2.07 10.71
N LEU A 312 3.34 -3.08 11.15
CA LEU A 312 3.15 -4.34 10.42
C LEU A 312 2.63 -4.11 9.00
N MET A 313 1.63 -3.23 8.84
CA MET A 313 1.05 -2.89 7.54
C MET A 313 2.02 -2.13 6.62
N ARG A 314 2.92 -1.30 7.16
CA ARG A 314 4.02 -0.69 6.38
C ARG A 314 5.13 -1.71 6.07
N PHE A 315 5.50 -2.53 7.04
CA PHE A 315 6.60 -3.50 6.94
C PHE A 315 6.27 -4.65 5.97
N ASN A 316 5.00 -5.02 5.88
CA ASN A 316 4.47 -6.03 4.97
C ASN A 316 3.79 -5.38 3.74
N ASN A 317 4.26 -4.20 3.31
CA ASN A 317 3.91 -3.62 2.02
C ASN A 317 5.11 -3.67 1.07
N LEU A 318 4.83 -3.91 -0.20
CA LEU A 318 5.80 -4.00 -1.28
C LEU A 318 5.51 -2.90 -2.31
N ASP A 319 6.42 -1.92 -2.43
CA ASP A 319 6.33 -0.84 -3.41
C ASP A 319 7.58 -0.86 -4.29
N ALA A 320 7.62 -1.88 -5.16
CA ALA A 320 8.75 -2.20 -6.01
C ALA A 320 8.72 -1.54 -7.41
N ASN A 321 7.57 -1.01 -7.82
CA ASN A 321 7.37 -0.34 -9.11
C ASN A 321 7.75 -1.19 -10.35
N ILE A 322 7.73 -2.52 -10.23
CA ILE A 322 8.31 -3.43 -11.24
C ILE A 322 7.59 -3.30 -12.59
N PRO A 323 8.28 -2.99 -13.71
CA PRO A 323 7.63 -2.85 -15.00
C PRO A 323 7.10 -4.19 -15.52
N GLY A 324 5.79 -4.25 -15.77
CA GLY A 324 5.08 -5.48 -16.13
C GLY A 324 3.71 -5.50 -15.45
N GLN A 325 3.17 -6.70 -15.22
CA GLN A 325 1.88 -6.89 -14.54
C GLN A 325 2.05 -7.26 -13.05
N THR A 326 3.10 -8.00 -12.68
CA THR A 326 3.46 -8.34 -11.28
C THR A 326 4.14 -7.15 -10.57
N PHE A 327 3.68 -6.81 -9.35
CA PHE A 327 4.27 -5.80 -8.43
C PHE A 327 4.60 -4.40 -9.01
N GLN A 328 3.80 -3.94 -9.98
CA GLN A 328 3.89 -2.58 -10.55
C GLN A 328 3.23 -1.47 -9.68
N PHE A 329 2.50 -1.87 -8.64
CA PHE A 329 1.80 -1.00 -7.67
C PHE A 329 2.35 -1.25 -6.25
N PRO A 330 2.04 -0.41 -5.25
CA PRO A 330 2.09 -0.85 -3.85
C PRO A 330 1.20 -2.09 -3.70
N THR A 331 1.62 -3.09 -2.96
CA THR A 331 0.80 -4.28 -2.67
C THR A 331 1.15 -4.83 -1.30
N SER A 332 0.16 -5.09 -0.45
CA SER A 332 0.37 -5.81 0.80
C SER A 332 0.77 -7.26 0.55
N VAL A 333 1.70 -7.78 1.35
CA VAL A 333 2.22 -9.15 1.23
C VAL A 333 2.04 -9.90 2.54
N GLU A 334 1.54 -11.12 2.46
CA GLU A 334 1.29 -11.99 3.60
C GLU A 334 2.63 -12.50 4.16
N GLY A 335 3.14 -11.78 5.15
CA GLY A 335 4.34 -12.12 5.90
C GLY A 335 5.61 -12.02 5.07
N ALA A 336 6.20 -10.83 5.00
CA ALA A 336 7.46 -10.60 4.30
C ALA A 336 8.60 -11.53 4.78
N LEU A 337 8.59 -11.91 6.06
CA LEU A 337 9.52 -12.87 6.69
C LEU A 337 9.11 -14.36 6.52
N GLY A 338 7.92 -14.62 5.95
CA GLY A 338 7.35 -15.95 5.70
C GLY A 338 7.16 -16.21 4.21
N TYR A 339 5.96 -16.58 3.77
CA TYR A 339 5.65 -16.85 2.36
C TYR A 339 5.69 -15.62 1.46
N ASN A 340 5.45 -14.41 1.99
CA ASN A 340 5.69 -13.12 1.32
C ASN A 340 4.91 -12.93 0.00
N ASN A 341 3.63 -13.30 0.04
CA ASN A 341 2.78 -13.40 -1.14
C ASN A 341 1.56 -12.47 -1.08
N ALA A 342 1.12 -11.92 -2.21
CA ALA A 342 -0.12 -11.14 -2.28
C ALA A 342 -1.34 -12.07 -2.46
N ILE A 343 -1.67 -12.81 -1.39
CA ILE A 343 -2.71 -13.85 -1.36
C ILE A 343 -4.11 -13.23 -1.38
N ALA A 344 -4.97 -13.67 -2.31
CA ALA A 344 -6.27 -13.06 -2.55
C ALA A 344 -7.23 -13.12 -1.35
N LEU A 345 -7.08 -14.14 -0.49
CA LEU A 345 -7.79 -14.31 0.78
C LEU A 345 -7.63 -13.11 1.73
N THR A 346 -6.39 -12.60 1.85
CA THR A 346 -5.99 -11.66 2.91
C THR A 346 -5.78 -10.24 2.43
N GLN A 347 -5.56 -9.99 1.12
CA GLN A 347 -5.69 -8.66 0.51
C GLN A 347 -6.91 -7.85 1.02
N PRO A 348 -8.16 -8.39 1.10
CA PRO A 348 -9.29 -7.60 1.60
C PRO A 348 -9.20 -7.28 3.09
N MET A 349 -8.55 -8.14 3.88
CA MET A 349 -8.25 -7.85 5.29
C MET A 349 -7.23 -6.73 5.39
N HIS A 350 -6.15 -6.80 4.62
CA HIS A 350 -5.12 -5.76 4.57
C HIS A 350 -5.73 -4.43 4.15
N ILE A 351 -6.53 -4.40 3.07
CA ILE A 351 -7.30 -3.21 2.64
C ILE A 351 -8.22 -2.69 3.76
N ASP A 352 -8.82 -3.56 4.58
CA ASP A 352 -9.69 -3.12 5.69
C ASP A 352 -8.92 -2.28 6.73
N ASP A 353 -7.63 -2.54 7.01
CA ASP A 353 -6.75 -1.64 7.80
C ASP A 353 -6.17 -0.50 6.92
N LEU A 354 -5.60 -0.80 5.74
CA LEU A 354 -4.86 0.12 4.87
C LEU A 354 -5.70 1.26 4.30
N LYS A 355 -7.02 1.11 4.16
CA LYS A 355 -7.93 2.17 3.70
C LYS A 355 -8.07 3.36 4.66
N TYR A 356 -7.41 3.31 5.81
CA TYR A 356 -7.30 4.43 6.75
C TYR A 356 -5.90 5.08 6.78
N LEU A 357 -4.93 4.57 6.01
CA LEU A 357 -3.73 5.34 5.70
C LEU A 357 -4.13 6.54 4.82
N ARG A 358 -3.58 7.72 5.11
CA ARG A 358 -4.00 8.99 4.51
C ARG A 358 -3.75 9.09 3.00
N ASN A 359 -2.84 8.27 2.46
CA ASN A 359 -2.56 8.17 1.03
C ASN A 359 -3.30 6.97 0.40
N PRO A 360 -4.23 7.19 -0.55
CA PRO A 360 -5.00 6.11 -1.19
C PRO A 360 -4.14 5.08 -1.94
N ALA A 361 -2.90 5.39 -2.31
CA ALA A 361 -2.01 4.46 -3.01
C ALA A 361 -1.83 3.12 -2.26
N TYR A 362 -1.87 3.14 -0.91
CA TYR A 362 -1.69 1.93 -0.09
C TYR A 362 -2.92 1.02 -0.02
N SER A 363 -4.12 1.52 -0.31
CA SER A 363 -5.35 0.71 -0.35
C SER A 363 -5.81 0.42 -1.77
N TYR A 364 -5.51 1.32 -2.73
CA TYR A 364 -5.81 1.14 -4.14
C TYR A 364 -4.80 0.23 -4.83
N GLY A 365 -3.54 0.23 -4.38
CA GLY A 365 -2.50 -0.63 -4.92
C GLY A 365 -2.89 -2.11 -4.88
N ASP A 366 -3.34 -2.61 -3.73
CA ASP A 366 -3.77 -4.00 -3.52
C ASP A 366 -4.86 -4.47 -4.51
N TRP A 367 -5.96 -3.72 -4.65
CA TRP A 367 -7.05 -4.13 -5.56
C TRP A 367 -6.77 -3.82 -7.03
N LEU A 368 -5.91 -2.83 -7.35
CA LEU A 368 -5.38 -2.66 -8.71
C LEU A 368 -4.46 -3.82 -9.10
N SER A 369 -3.63 -4.28 -8.16
CA SER A 369 -2.68 -5.39 -8.30
C SER A 369 -3.42 -6.69 -8.66
N VAL A 370 -4.32 -7.14 -7.79
CA VAL A 370 -5.13 -8.35 -8.03
C VAL A 370 -6.02 -8.20 -9.27
N GLY A 371 -6.70 -7.06 -9.44
CA GLY A 371 -7.60 -6.83 -10.57
C GLY A 371 -6.89 -6.91 -11.93
N GLN A 372 -5.68 -6.36 -12.04
CA GLN A 372 -4.86 -6.43 -13.25
C GLN A 372 -4.38 -7.85 -13.56
N THR A 373 -4.08 -8.67 -12.56
CA THR A 373 -3.53 -10.02 -12.77
C THR A 373 -4.59 -11.13 -12.88
N SER A 374 -5.82 -10.86 -12.47
CA SER A 374 -6.93 -11.83 -12.41
C SER A 374 -7.73 -12.02 -13.72
N LYS A 375 -7.15 -11.64 -14.87
CA LYS A 375 -7.62 -12.07 -16.21
C LYS A 375 -9.05 -11.65 -16.58
N GLY A 376 -9.58 -10.60 -15.95
CA GLY A 376 -10.99 -10.19 -16.08
C GLY A 376 -12.00 -11.18 -15.49
N ALA A 377 -11.56 -12.10 -14.63
CA ALA A 377 -12.34 -13.21 -14.06
C ALA A 377 -12.15 -13.30 -12.53
N ARG A 378 -12.37 -14.50 -11.95
CA ARG A 378 -12.20 -14.76 -10.51
C ARG A 378 -10.86 -14.24 -9.99
N PHE A 379 -10.87 -13.55 -8.85
CA PHE A 379 -9.64 -13.02 -8.27
C PHE A 379 -8.67 -14.15 -7.93
N LEU A 380 -7.43 -13.95 -8.37
CA LEU A 380 -6.28 -14.80 -8.14
C LEU A 380 -5.32 -14.10 -7.20
N ASP A 381 -4.49 -14.88 -6.50
CA ASP A 381 -3.24 -14.36 -5.95
C ASP A 381 -2.48 -13.64 -7.07
N ASN A 382 -1.83 -12.50 -6.76
CA ASN A 382 -0.92 -11.92 -7.77
C ASN A 382 0.10 -13.01 -8.14
N PRO A 383 0.41 -13.25 -9.44
CA PRO A 383 1.47 -14.14 -9.90
C PRO A 383 2.84 -13.63 -9.45
N GLY A 384 3.06 -13.85 -8.16
CA GLY A 384 4.35 -13.96 -7.44
C GLY A 384 6.16 -16.31 -7.17
N ASP A 385 6.65 -16.92 -6.02
CA ASP A 385 7.09 -18.32 -5.89
C ASP A 385 6.08 -19.28 -6.57
N PRO A 386 6.50 -20.03 -7.61
CA PRO A 386 5.59 -20.87 -8.37
C PRO A 386 5.18 -22.15 -7.62
N GLU A 387 5.78 -22.45 -6.46
CA GLU A 387 5.33 -23.55 -5.60
C GLU A 387 3.99 -23.23 -4.91
N ASN A 388 3.62 -21.94 -4.80
CA ASN A 388 2.46 -21.48 -4.02
C ASN A 388 1.51 -20.48 -4.75
N TRP A 389 1.80 -20.00 -5.98
CA TRP A 389 0.96 -18.98 -6.68
C TRP A 389 -0.15 -19.56 -7.58
N SER A 390 -1.31 -18.86 -7.64
CA SER A 390 -2.43 -18.95 -8.63
C SER A 390 -3.76 -19.59 -8.19
N ASN A 391 -4.06 -19.61 -6.89
CA ASN A 391 -5.36 -20.08 -6.40
C ASN A 391 -6.42 -18.96 -6.44
N SER A 392 -7.69 -19.34 -6.22
CA SER A 392 -8.76 -18.40 -5.85
C SER A 392 -9.39 -18.93 -4.58
N TYR A 393 -9.20 -18.17 -3.51
CA TYR A 393 -9.73 -18.45 -2.19
C TYR A 393 -11.04 -17.70 -1.98
N THR A 394 -11.75 -18.01 -0.90
CA THR A 394 -12.80 -17.12 -0.39
C THR A 394 -12.20 -15.73 -0.10
N GLN A 395 -12.80 -14.67 -0.63
CA GLN A 395 -12.30 -13.31 -0.50
C GLN A 395 -13.42 -12.29 -0.71
N TYR A 396 -13.22 -11.07 -0.22
CA TYR A 396 -14.15 -9.93 -0.34
C TYR A 396 -13.45 -8.65 -0.81
N ILE A 397 -12.50 -8.77 -1.75
CA ILE A 397 -11.71 -7.67 -2.31
C ILE A 397 -12.63 -6.60 -2.92
N ALA A 398 -13.66 -6.99 -3.65
CA ALA A 398 -14.62 -6.05 -4.23
C ALA A 398 -15.30 -5.16 -3.16
N GLU A 399 -15.66 -5.73 -2.00
CA GLU A 399 -16.25 -5.00 -0.88
C GLU A 399 -15.23 -4.07 -0.20
N ALA A 400 -14.03 -4.57 0.10
CA ALA A 400 -12.98 -3.81 0.77
C ALA A 400 -12.45 -2.66 -0.12
N ALA A 401 -12.26 -2.94 -1.41
CA ALA A 401 -11.93 -1.94 -2.43
C ALA A 401 -12.99 -0.85 -2.50
N TRP A 402 -14.29 -1.21 -2.53
CA TRP A 402 -15.36 -0.23 -2.55
C TRP A 402 -15.40 0.63 -1.29
N LYS A 403 -15.18 0.04 -0.09
CA LYS A 403 -15.00 0.83 1.15
C LYS A 403 -13.82 1.80 1.07
N SER A 404 -12.69 1.39 0.48
CA SER A 404 -11.54 2.29 0.26
C SER A 404 -11.90 3.47 -0.67
N TYR A 405 -12.75 3.23 -1.68
CA TYR A 405 -13.28 4.30 -2.53
C TYR A 405 -14.28 5.20 -1.79
N GLN A 406 -15.13 4.64 -0.93
CA GLN A 406 -16.05 5.43 -0.08
C GLN A 406 -15.31 6.36 0.91
N ILE A 407 -14.12 5.98 1.38
CA ILE A 407 -13.22 6.81 2.21
C ILE A 407 -12.48 7.85 1.37
N HIS A 408 -11.68 7.43 0.38
CA HIS A 408 -10.76 8.35 -0.31
C HIS A 408 -11.41 9.09 -1.49
N GLY A 409 -12.32 8.44 -2.21
CA GLY A 409 -12.94 8.94 -3.44
C GLY A 409 -12.00 9.08 -4.64
N GLY A 410 -12.56 9.47 -5.79
CA GLY A 410 -11.80 9.77 -6.99
C GLY A 410 -12.69 9.99 -8.21
N GLN A 411 -12.07 10.28 -9.35
CA GLN A 411 -12.75 10.46 -10.64
C GLN A 411 -13.56 9.18 -11.00
N PRO A 412 -14.75 9.30 -11.63
CA PRO A 412 -15.59 8.13 -11.96
C PRO A 412 -14.89 7.02 -12.76
N ALA A 413 -13.86 7.32 -13.55
CA ALA A 413 -13.07 6.30 -14.24
C ALA A 413 -12.37 5.31 -13.29
N ILE A 414 -12.05 5.71 -12.05
CA ILE A 414 -11.53 4.82 -11.00
C ILE A 414 -12.63 3.87 -10.53
N ALA A 415 -13.86 4.37 -10.31
CA ALA A 415 -15.01 3.54 -9.98
C ALA A 415 -15.39 2.58 -11.12
N ALA A 416 -15.24 3.00 -12.39
CA ALA A 416 -15.44 2.13 -13.55
C ALA A 416 -14.46 0.95 -13.54
N GLN A 417 -13.18 1.21 -13.22
CA GLN A 417 -12.15 0.17 -13.16
C GLN A 417 -12.42 -0.84 -12.04
N LEU A 418 -12.84 -0.36 -10.86
CA LEU A 418 -13.24 -1.19 -9.73
C LEU A 418 -14.51 -2.02 -10.05
N ALA A 419 -15.51 -1.39 -10.68
CA ALA A 419 -16.76 -2.04 -11.07
C ALA A 419 -16.52 -3.19 -12.07
N HIS A 420 -15.62 -2.97 -13.05
CA HIS A 420 -15.22 -4.00 -14.02
C HIS A 420 -14.55 -5.20 -13.33
N TYR A 421 -13.59 -4.97 -12.43
CA TYR A 421 -12.95 -6.05 -11.68
C TYR A 421 -13.94 -6.82 -10.79
N ALA A 422 -14.81 -6.11 -10.07
CA ALA A 422 -15.81 -6.72 -9.19
C ALA A 422 -16.89 -7.50 -9.95
N GLU A 423 -17.29 -7.05 -11.14
CA GLU A 423 -18.15 -7.82 -12.04
C GLU A 423 -17.45 -9.07 -12.57
N GLY A 424 -16.20 -8.94 -13.03
CA GLY A 424 -15.38 -10.05 -13.53
C GLY A 424 -15.13 -11.12 -12.47
N ASP A 425 -14.83 -10.72 -11.24
CA ASP A 425 -14.62 -11.63 -10.11
C ASP A 425 -15.90 -12.40 -9.75
N VAL A 426 -17.00 -11.71 -9.46
CA VAL A 426 -18.25 -12.35 -9.04
C VAL A 426 -18.75 -13.33 -10.11
N LYS A 427 -18.73 -12.92 -11.38
CA LYS A 427 -19.16 -13.78 -12.48
C LYS A 427 -18.18 -14.89 -12.79
N GLY A 428 -16.87 -14.63 -12.67
CA GLY A 428 -15.81 -15.60 -12.89
C GLY A 428 -15.77 -16.67 -11.79
N GLN A 429 -16.07 -16.33 -10.54
CA GLN A 429 -16.19 -17.28 -9.44
C GLN A 429 -17.44 -18.15 -9.61
N LEU A 430 -18.61 -17.56 -9.91
CA LEU A 430 -19.80 -18.37 -10.23
C LEU A 430 -19.54 -19.27 -11.45
N ALA A 431 -18.99 -18.75 -12.55
CA ALA A 431 -18.68 -19.57 -13.73
C ALA A 431 -17.61 -20.67 -13.51
N TYR A 432 -16.92 -20.68 -12.37
CA TYR A 432 -15.90 -21.68 -12.01
C TYR A 432 -16.33 -22.61 -10.85
N TYR A 433 -17.20 -22.15 -9.94
CA TYR A 433 -17.61 -22.88 -8.73
C TYR A 433 -19.12 -23.19 -8.66
N ASP A 434 -20.01 -22.43 -9.31
CA ASP A 434 -21.47 -22.66 -9.34
C ASP A 434 -21.83 -23.65 -10.47
N HIS A 435 -21.56 -24.93 -10.24
CA HIS A 435 -21.63 -25.99 -11.25
C HIS A 435 -23.06 -26.53 -11.45
N ASP A 436 -23.98 -26.41 -10.48
CA ASP A 436 -25.41 -26.74 -10.67
C ASP A 436 -26.27 -25.53 -11.08
N ASN A 437 -25.69 -24.32 -11.09
CA ASN A 437 -26.32 -23.04 -11.39
C ASN A 437 -27.28 -22.50 -10.30
N ASN A 438 -27.23 -22.99 -9.06
CA ASN A 438 -28.06 -22.51 -7.95
C ASN A 438 -27.72 -21.10 -7.42
N LYS A 439 -26.60 -20.50 -7.86
CA LYS A 439 -26.06 -19.16 -7.46
C LYS A 439 -25.27 -19.13 -6.15
N LEU A 440 -24.81 -20.29 -5.67
CA LEU A 440 -23.80 -20.42 -4.62
C LEU A 440 -22.48 -20.91 -5.20
N ILE A 441 -21.38 -20.60 -4.52
CA ILE A 441 -20.07 -21.20 -4.83
C ILE A 441 -19.96 -22.58 -4.17
N GLU A 442 -19.48 -23.56 -4.93
CA GLU A 442 -19.26 -24.93 -4.45
C GLU A 442 -17.77 -25.19 -4.19
N TYR A 443 -17.42 -25.71 -3.01
CA TYR A 443 -16.06 -26.15 -2.67
C TYR A 443 -16.05 -27.62 -2.23
N ASP A 444 -14.96 -28.32 -2.53
CA ASP A 444 -14.66 -29.70 -2.10
C ASP A 444 -13.42 -29.80 -1.17
N TRP A 445 -12.67 -28.71 -1.02
CA TRP A 445 -11.41 -28.64 -0.26
C TRP A 445 -11.40 -27.49 0.76
N GLY A 446 -11.05 -27.80 2.01
CA GLY A 446 -11.02 -26.86 3.13
C GLY A 446 -10.12 -25.64 2.94
N ALA A 447 -8.98 -25.75 2.24
CA ALA A 447 -8.07 -24.61 2.06
C ALA A 447 -8.65 -23.50 1.17
N LEU A 448 -9.64 -23.79 0.31
CA LEU A 448 -10.36 -22.75 -0.45
C LEU A 448 -11.10 -21.77 0.49
N THR A 449 -11.34 -22.15 1.74
CA THR A 449 -11.89 -21.27 2.78
C THR A 449 -10.86 -20.38 3.47
N GLY A 450 -9.57 -20.54 3.20
CA GLY A 450 -8.50 -19.84 3.92
C GLY A 450 -8.37 -20.22 5.40
N ASN A 451 -9.02 -21.30 5.81
CA ASN A 451 -9.02 -21.84 7.18
C ASN A 451 -8.63 -23.34 7.19
N ASP A 452 -7.97 -23.80 6.11
CA ASP A 452 -7.33 -25.10 5.88
C ASP A 452 -7.80 -26.28 6.72
N ALA A 453 -7.31 -26.38 7.96
CA ALA A 453 -7.50 -27.50 8.87
C ALA A 453 -8.44 -27.20 10.06
N ASP A 454 -9.16 -26.07 10.04
CA ASP A 454 -10.18 -25.65 11.03
C ASP A 454 -11.57 -25.42 10.37
N ALA A 455 -11.70 -25.64 9.06
CA ALA A 455 -12.98 -25.69 8.33
C ALA A 455 -13.70 -27.05 8.56
N VAL A 456 -14.11 -27.28 9.81
CA VAL A 456 -14.55 -28.59 10.33
C VAL A 456 -15.70 -29.24 9.55
N SER A 457 -16.56 -28.46 8.86
CA SER A 457 -17.63 -29.00 8.00
C SER A 457 -17.14 -30.04 6.98
N PHE A 458 -15.94 -29.85 6.39
CA PHE A 458 -15.35 -30.79 5.42
C PHE A 458 -14.96 -32.15 6.02
N HIS A 459 -14.78 -32.23 7.34
CA HIS A 459 -14.42 -33.48 8.01
C HIS A 459 -15.63 -34.41 8.22
N TRP A 460 -16.87 -33.94 8.05
CA TRP A 460 -18.07 -34.73 8.33
C TRP A 460 -18.30 -35.86 7.30
N LYS A 461 -18.24 -35.49 6.02
CA LYS A 461 -18.38 -36.38 4.86
C LYS A 461 -17.61 -35.77 3.70
N SER A 462 -16.87 -36.60 2.96
CA SER A 462 -16.25 -36.18 1.70
C SER A 462 -17.33 -35.86 0.66
N GLY A 463 -17.16 -34.73 -0.02
CA GLY A 463 -18.02 -34.31 -1.13
C GLY A 463 -18.01 -32.79 -1.30
N THR A 464 -18.37 -32.36 -2.50
CA THR A 464 -18.57 -30.95 -2.84
C THR A 464 -19.77 -30.37 -2.08
N MET A 465 -19.62 -29.15 -1.55
CA MET A 465 -20.61 -28.47 -0.72
C MET A 465 -20.95 -27.08 -1.24
N ASP A 466 -22.24 -26.72 -1.22
CA ASP A 466 -22.68 -25.32 -1.30
C ASP A 466 -22.16 -24.54 -0.08
N ARG A 467 -21.44 -23.42 -0.33
CA ARG A 467 -20.73 -22.67 0.70
C ARG A 467 -21.47 -21.40 1.14
N ALA A 468 -21.44 -21.11 2.44
CA ALA A 468 -22.01 -19.88 3.01
C ALA A 468 -21.14 -18.65 2.69
N GLU A 469 -19.88 -18.90 2.35
CA GLU A 469 -18.91 -18.01 1.74
C GLU A 469 -19.43 -17.30 0.48
N SER A 470 -20.48 -17.83 -0.17
CA SER A 470 -21.31 -17.14 -1.19
C SER A 470 -21.76 -15.72 -0.80
N ALA A 471 -21.76 -15.42 0.51
CA ALA A 471 -21.89 -14.09 1.08
C ALA A 471 -20.97 -13.03 0.44
N TYR A 472 -19.75 -13.40 0.03
CA TYR A 472 -18.81 -12.44 -0.55
C TYR A 472 -19.05 -12.18 -2.03
N GLN A 473 -19.62 -13.14 -2.79
CA GLN A 473 -20.11 -12.88 -4.15
C GLN A 473 -21.37 -11.98 -4.10
N TYR A 474 -22.19 -12.09 -3.04
CA TYR A 474 -23.25 -11.11 -2.75
C TYR A 474 -22.69 -9.70 -2.47
N SER A 475 -21.73 -9.54 -1.55
CA SER A 475 -21.19 -8.21 -1.22
C SER A 475 -20.35 -7.62 -2.36
N GLY A 476 -19.65 -8.46 -3.12
CA GLY A 476 -18.97 -8.08 -4.36
C GLY A 476 -19.93 -7.63 -5.46
N ALA A 477 -21.08 -8.30 -5.63
CA ALA A 477 -22.12 -7.86 -6.58
C ALA A 477 -22.73 -6.51 -6.17
N LEU A 478 -22.95 -6.28 -4.87
CA LEU A 478 -23.38 -4.97 -4.37
C LEU A 478 -22.31 -3.89 -4.53
N ALA A 479 -21.03 -4.21 -4.35
CA ALA A 479 -19.91 -3.30 -4.58
C ALA A 479 -19.80 -2.91 -6.07
N ALA A 480 -19.86 -3.89 -6.98
CA ALA A 480 -19.90 -3.65 -8.41
C ALA A 480 -21.09 -2.75 -8.81
N ALA A 481 -22.28 -3.01 -8.25
CA ALA A 481 -23.45 -2.18 -8.52
C ALA A 481 -23.29 -0.72 -8.07
N GLN A 482 -22.79 -0.50 -6.85
CA GLN A 482 -22.58 0.84 -6.30
C GLN A 482 -21.46 1.60 -7.03
N ALA A 483 -20.43 0.90 -7.48
CA ALA A 483 -19.39 1.45 -8.34
C ALA A 483 -19.92 1.83 -9.73
N TYR A 484 -20.81 1.01 -10.32
CA TYR A 484 -21.51 1.39 -11.55
C TYR A 484 -22.49 2.56 -11.35
N GLU A 485 -23.16 2.69 -10.21
CA GLU A 485 -23.94 3.89 -9.86
C GLU A 485 -23.07 5.15 -9.81
N ALA A 486 -21.86 5.08 -9.25
CA ALA A 486 -20.91 6.19 -9.23
C ALA A 486 -20.34 6.58 -10.61
N THR A 487 -20.55 5.77 -11.65
CA THR A 487 -20.27 6.10 -13.05
C THR A 487 -21.51 6.52 -13.85
N GLY A 488 -22.71 6.52 -13.23
CA GLY A 488 -23.98 6.75 -13.90
C GLY A 488 -24.49 5.57 -14.74
N ASN A 489 -23.79 4.41 -14.73
CA ASN A 489 -24.18 3.22 -15.48
C ASN A 489 -25.30 2.43 -14.75
N THR A 490 -26.49 3.03 -14.73
CA THR A 490 -27.69 2.48 -14.06
C THR A 490 -28.13 1.11 -14.59
N ALA A 491 -27.85 0.80 -15.85
CA ALA A 491 -28.11 -0.51 -16.44
C ALA A 491 -27.25 -1.60 -15.79
N LYS A 492 -25.92 -1.41 -15.73
CA LYS A 492 -25.01 -2.34 -15.06
C LYS A 492 -25.22 -2.41 -13.55
N ALA A 493 -25.54 -1.28 -12.92
CA ALA A 493 -25.90 -1.26 -11.50
C ALA A 493 -27.14 -2.10 -11.20
N THR A 494 -28.15 -2.05 -12.08
CA THR A 494 -29.36 -2.88 -11.97
C THR A 494 -29.04 -4.36 -12.18
N GLU A 495 -28.25 -4.70 -13.21
CA GLU A 495 -27.79 -6.07 -13.48
C GLU A 495 -27.10 -6.70 -12.26
N MET A 496 -26.14 -5.99 -11.67
CA MET A 496 -25.38 -6.48 -10.51
C MET A 496 -26.21 -6.48 -9.22
N ARG A 497 -27.17 -5.56 -9.04
CA ARG A 497 -28.17 -5.65 -7.95
C ARG A 497 -29.06 -6.89 -8.08
N THR A 498 -29.53 -7.22 -9.29
CA THR A 498 -30.31 -8.44 -9.54
C THR A 498 -29.51 -9.70 -9.22
N LEU A 499 -28.24 -9.75 -9.64
CA LEU A 499 -27.35 -10.87 -9.30
C LEU A 499 -27.12 -10.98 -7.79
N ALA A 500 -26.90 -9.86 -7.08
CA ALA A 500 -26.81 -9.85 -5.62
C ALA A 500 -28.09 -10.41 -4.97
N THR A 501 -29.28 -9.98 -5.41
CA THR A 501 -30.55 -10.52 -4.90
C THR A 501 -30.66 -12.04 -5.14
N GLN A 502 -30.28 -12.54 -6.32
CA GLN A 502 -30.28 -13.97 -6.62
C GLN A 502 -29.37 -14.78 -5.69
N ILE A 503 -28.13 -14.32 -5.45
CA ILE A 503 -27.19 -14.99 -4.53
C ILE A 503 -27.73 -14.97 -3.09
N LYS A 504 -28.27 -13.83 -2.63
CA LYS A 504 -28.91 -13.70 -1.32
C LYS A 504 -30.09 -14.66 -1.14
N ASP A 505 -30.97 -14.73 -2.13
CA ASP A 505 -32.13 -15.62 -2.10
C ASP A 505 -31.70 -17.09 -2.15
N ALA A 506 -30.62 -17.43 -2.88
CA ALA A 506 -30.02 -18.76 -2.85
C ALA A 506 -29.47 -19.13 -1.46
N ILE A 507 -28.73 -18.23 -0.80
CA ILE A 507 -28.21 -18.43 0.57
C ILE A 507 -29.38 -18.76 1.53
N VAL A 508 -30.50 -18.04 1.43
CA VAL A 508 -31.66 -18.25 2.30
C VAL A 508 -32.44 -19.52 1.94
N ASN A 509 -32.61 -19.83 0.66
CA ASN A 509 -33.44 -20.97 0.23
C ASN A 509 -32.69 -22.32 0.24
N VAL A 510 -31.37 -22.32 0.09
CA VAL A 510 -30.55 -23.55 0.02
C VAL A 510 -29.91 -23.88 1.37
N LEU A 511 -29.29 -22.89 2.04
CA LEU A 511 -28.44 -23.13 3.22
C LEU A 511 -29.18 -23.03 4.56
N TRP A 512 -30.38 -22.45 4.60
CA TRP A 512 -31.18 -22.42 5.84
C TRP A 512 -31.75 -23.81 6.16
N ASN A 513 -31.34 -24.40 7.29
CA ASN A 513 -31.97 -25.59 7.85
C ASN A 513 -33.10 -25.17 8.82
N PRO A 514 -34.38 -25.26 8.44
CA PRO A 514 -35.49 -24.83 9.29
C PRO A 514 -35.67 -25.71 10.53
N ASN A 515 -35.21 -26.97 10.51
CA ASN A 515 -35.33 -27.90 11.63
C ASN A 515 -34.30 -27.60 12.74
N ARG A 516 -33.13 -27.07 12.36
CA ARG A 516 -32.06 -26.67 13.30
C ARG A 516 -31.99 -25.16 13.55
N GLN A 517 -32.71 -24.35 12.77
CA GLN A 517 -32.65 -22.88 12.78
C GLN A 517 -31.21 -22.35 12.70
N LEU A 518 -30.47 -22.84 11.70
CA LEU A 518 -29.07 -22.54 11.43
C LEU A 518 -28.86 -22.41 9.91
N PHE A 519 -27.87 -21.62 9.51
CA PHE A 519 -27.33 -21.66 8.14
C PHE A 519 -26.22 -22.71 8.11
N GLU A 520 -26.39 -23.74 7.29
CA GLU A 520 -25.54 -24.93 7.24
C GLU A 520 -25.09 -25.15 5.79
N HIS A 521 -23.84 -25.54 5.58
CA HIS A 521 -23.34 -25.93 4.25
C HIS A 521 -24.15 -27.12 3.74
N ARG A 522 -24.21 -27.32 2.41
CA ARG A 522 -25.08 -28.37 1.85
C ARG A 522 -24.31 -29.30 0.93
N LEU A 523 -24.36 -30.61 1.18
CA LEU A 523 -23.74 -31.59 0.30
C LEU A 523 -24.50 -31.68 -1.02
N LYS A 524 -23.83 -31.32 -2.12
CA LYS A 524 -24.42 -31.32 -3.45
C LYS A 524 -24.92 -32.71 -3.90
N SER A 525 -24.21 -33.77 -3.50
CA SER A 525 -24.52 -35.14 -3.88
C SER A 525 -25.77 -35.72 -3.22
N THR A 526 -26.19 -35.20 -2.06
CA THR A 526 -27.31 -35.74 -1.26
C THR A 526 -28.37 -34.70 -0.90
N ASN A 527 -28.10 -33.41 -1.11
CA ASN A 527 -28.87 -32.27 -0.60
C ASN A 527 -29.00 -32.22 0.94
N GLU A 528 -28.18 -32.98 1.67
CA GLU A 528 -28.10 -32.93 3.14
C GLU A 528 -27.43 -31.65 3.62
N TRP A 529 -27.98 -31.02 4.67
CA TRP A 529 -27.28 -29.99 5.43
C TRP A 529 -26.16 -30.62 6.27
N VAL A 530 -24.97 -30.04 6.21
CA VAL A 530 -23.77 -30.46 6.95
C VAL A 530 -23.91 -29.99 8.40
N PRO A 531 -23.87 -30.91 9.38
CA PRO A 531 -24.25 -30.59 10.75
C PRO A 531 -23.12 -29.95 11.56
N TRP A 532 -21.87 -30.09 11.09
CA TRP A 532 -20.65 -29.49 11.64
C TRP A 532 -20.40 -28.12 11.01
N LYS A 533 -19.96 -27.16 11.83
CA LYS A 533 -20.07 -25.72 11.58
C LYS A 533 -18.78 -24.99 11.94
N GLU A 534 -18.60 -23.85 11.31
CA GLU A 534 -17.53 -22.91 11.57
C GLU A 534 -18.06 -21.46 11.50
N ILE A 535 -17.23 -20.46 11.81
CA ILE A 535 -17.60 -19.04 11.68
C ILE A 535 -17.98 -18.67 10.23
N ASN A 536 -17.59 -19.48 9.25
CA ASN A 536 -17.95 -19.37 7.83
C ASN A 536 -19.45 -19.46 7.57
N ASN A 537 -20.19 -20.23 8.38
CA ASN A 537 -21.66 -20.28 8.35
C ASN A 537 -22.32 -18.91 8.60
N TYR A 538 -21.58 -17.95 9.19
CA TYR A 538 -22.08 -16.64 9.59
C TYR A 538 -21.62 -15.49 8.67
N TYR A 539 -20.80 -15.75 7.64
CA TYR A 539 -20.42 -14.71 6.67
C TYR A 539 -21.64 -14.00 6.05
N PRO A 540 -22.79 -14.67 5.78
CA PRO A 540 -24.02 -13.99 5.36
C PRO A 540 -24.56 -12.94 6.34
N PHE A 541 -24.32 -13.06 7.65
CA PHE A 541 -24.65 -12.00 8.62
C PHE A 541 -23.63 -10.86 8.55
N SER A 542 -22.33 -11.19 8.48
CA SER A 542 -21.23 -10.21 8.40
C SER A 542 -21.40 -9.23 7.22
N VAL A 543 -21.94 -9.68 6.09
CA VAL A 543 -22.21 -8.85 4.90
C VAL A 543 -23.63 -8.27 4.82
N GLY A 544 -24.52 -8.58 5.77
CA GLY A 544 -25.92 -8.13 5.72
C GLY A 544 -26.77 -8.79 4.62
N ALA A 545 -26.46 -10.03 4.22
CA ALA A 545 -27.30 -10.82 3.31
C ALA A 545 -28.58 -11.29 4.02
N ILE A 546 -28.49 -11.77 5.26
CA ILE A 546 -29.62 -12.40 5.96
C ILE A 546 -30.72 -11.37 6.31
N PRO A 547 -32.02 -11.66 6.06
CA PRO A 547 -33.12 -10.82 6.52
C PRO A 547 -33.16 -10.76 8.06
N ASN A 548 -33.29 -9.55 8.63
CA ASN A 548 -33.45 -9.39 10.09
C ASN A 548 -34.86 -9.82 10.52
N THR A 549 -35.02 -11.12 10.84
CA THR A 549 -36.22 -11.72 11.42
C THR A 549 -35.85 -12.51 12.66
N ASP A 550 -36.78 -12.67 13.60
CA ASP A 550 -36.54 -13.49 14.80
C ASP A 550 -36.28 -14.97 14.47
N THR A 551 -36.79 -15.46 13.32
CA THR A 551 -36.51 -16.79 12.80
C THR A 551 -35.03 -16.96 12.44
N TYR A 552 -34.46 -16.08 11.61
CA TYR A 552 -33.08 -16.23 11.17
C TYR A 552 -32.07 -15.86 12.25
N LYS A 553 -32.38 -14.89 13.12
CA LYS A 553 -31.54 -14.52 14.27
C LYS A 553 -31.24 -15.70 15.21
N GLN A 554 -32.10 -16.71 15.29
CA GLN A 554 -31.85 -17.92 16.07
C GLN A 554 -30.50 -18.60 15.73
N ALA A 555 -29.96 -18.43 14.53
CA ALA A 555 -28.64 -18.97 14.20
C ALA A 555 -27.53 -18.44 15.14
N LEU A 556 -27.62 -17.17 15.54
CA LEU A 556 -26.62 -16.49 16.38
C LEU A 556 -26.52 -17.05 17.81
N ARG A 557 -27.49 -17.87 18.24
CA ARG A 557 -27.56 -18.42 19.62
C ARG A 557 -26.36 -19.26 20.03
N LEU A 558 -25.55 -19.75 19.08
CA LEU A 558 -24.35 -20.52 19.40
C LEU A 558 -23.21 -19.66 19.97
N TYR A 559 -23.26 -18.33 19.88
CA TYR A 559 -22.24 -17.46 20.50
C TYR A 559 -22.47 -17.19 22.01
N ASP A 560 -23.64 -17.58 22.55
CA ASP A 560 -23.96 -17.59 23.99
C ASP A 560 -23.39 -18.84 24.69
N ASP A 561 -22.74 -19.75 23.98
CA ASP A 561 -22.10 -20.94 24.54
C ASP A 561 -20.60 -20.95 24.19
N PRO A 562 -19.68 -20.70 25.15
CA PRO A 562 -18.25 -20.72 24.91
C PRO A 562 -17.69 -22.11 24.59
N ALA A 563 -18.46 -23.19 24.76
CA ALA A 563 -18.10 -24.52 24.23
C ALA A 563 -18.39 -24.66 22.72
N GLN A 564 -19.21 -23.79 22.13
CA GLN A 564 -19.43 -23.72 20.68
C GLN A 564 -18.39 -22.78 20.05
N TYR A 565 -18.38 -21.51 20.49
CA TYR A 565 -17.55 -20.44 19.94
C TYR A 565 -16.97 -19.61 21.10
N PRO A 566 -15.77 -19.95 21.61
CA PRO A 566 -15.09 -19.15 22.62
C PRO A 566 -14.53 -17.86 22.04
N VAL A 567 -14.61 -16.76 22.81
CA VAL A 567 -13.94 -15.49 22.48
C VAL A 567 -12.41 -15.61 22.45
N PHE A 568 -11.84 -16.49 23.28
CA PHE A 568 -10.42 -16.82 23.22
C PHE A 568 -10.15 -18.27 23.69
N PRO A 569 -9.36 -19.06 22.94
CA PRO A 569 -8.79 -18.75 21.62
C PRO A 569 -9.88 -18.61 20.54
N PHE A 570 -9.72 -17.62 19.66
CA PHE A 570 -10.72 -17.23 18.66
C PHE A 570 -10.68 -18.16 17.44
N TYR A 571 -11.08 -19.42 17.59
CA TYR A 571 -11.10 -20.42 16.51
C TYR A 571 -12.09 -20.08 15.38
N THR A 572 -11.95 -20.76 14.23
CA THR A 572 -12.94 -20.79 13.16
C THR A 572 -13.92 -21.94 13.35
N ALA A 573 -13.47 -23.14 13.71
CA ALA A 573 -14.33 -24.28 13.99
C ALA A 573 -15.24 -24.04 15.20
N ASN A 574 -16.45 -24.57 15.14
CA ASN A 574 -17.26 -24.82 16.33
C ASN A 574 -16.58 -25.91 17.19
N GLN A 575 -16.30 -25.64 18.46
CA GLN A 575 -15.48 -26.56 19.26
C GLN A 575 -16.22 -27.84 19.69
N VAL A 576 -17.57 -27.83 19.77
CA VAL A 576 -18.36 -29.07 19.96
C VAL A 576 -18.30 -29.96 18.72
N ASP A 577 -18.46 -29.39 17.53
CA ASP A 577 -18.32 -30.15 16.28
C ASP A 577 -16.89 -30.63 16.06
N LYS A 578 -15.88 -29.84 16.46
CA LYS A 578 -14.46 -30.19 16.39
C LYS A 578 -14.12 -31.39 17.28
N GLN A 579 -14.71 -31.48 18.48
CA GLN A 579 -14.60 -32.68 19.30
C GLN A 579 -15.27 -33.89 18.60
N ALA A 580 -16.47 -33.72 18.02
CA ALA A 580 -17.12 -34.79 17.26
C ALA A 580 -16.32 -35.22 16.02
N ALA A 581 -15.59 -34.31 15.38
CA ALA A 581 -14.66 -34.60 14.30
C ALA A 581 -13.42 -35.35 14.78
N ALA A 582 -12.84 -34.96 15.92
CA ALA A 582 -11.74 -35.67 16.57
C ALA A 582 -12.14 -37.10 17.00
N ASP A 583 -13.32 -37.27 17.59
CA ASP A 583 -13.89 -38.58 17.95
C ASP A 583 -14.13 -39.47 16.72
N ALA A 584 -14.40 -38.85 15.56
CA ALA A 584 -14.50 -39.51 14.25
C ALA A 584 -13.14 -39.68 13.52
N GLY A 585 -12.01 -39.36 14.18
CA GLY A 585 -10.66 -39.54 13.64
C GLY A 585 -10.12 -38.38 12.78
N ASN A 586 -10.83 -37.25 12.70
CA ASN A 586 -10.50 -36.09 11.87
C ASN A 586 -10.38 -34.79 12.72
N PRO A 587 -9.40 -34.69 13.64
CA PRO A 587 -9.34 -33.61 14.64
C PRO A 587 -9.04 -32.21 14.09
N GLY A 588 -8.53 -32.09 12.85
CA GLY A 588 -8.06 -30.82 12.29
C GLY A 588 -6.79 -30.30 12.98
N SER A 589 -6.59 -28.99 12.92
CA SER A 589 -5.52 -28.28 13.67
C SER A 589 -6.04 -27.69 14.98
N ASN A 590 -5.15 -27.35 15.91
CA ASN A 590 -5.50 -26.56 17.12
C ASN A 590 -5.11 -25.08 16.97
N ASN A 591 -5.11 -24.58 15.73
CA ASN A 591 -4.54 -23.27 15.40
C ASN A 591 -5.57 -22.14 15.54
N PHE A 592 -5.13 -20.96 15.94
CA PHE A 592 -5.89 -19.72 15.94
C PHE A 592 -4.98 -18.53 15.58
N SER A 593 -5.54 -17.52 14.93
CA SER A 593 -4.79 -16.42 14.33
C SER A 593 -5.66 -15.15 14.19
N THR A 594 -5.00 -14.03 13.88
CA THR A 594 -5.67 -12.75 13.59
C THR A 594 -6.67 -12.90 12.43
N ILE A 595 -6.50 -13.85 11.50
CA ILE A 595 -7.47 -14.10 10.41
C ILE A 595 -8.85 -14.49 10.96
N ASN A 596 -8.88 -15.35 11.98
CA ASN A 596 -10.10 -15.83 12.62
C ASN A 596 -10.77 -14.70 13.42
N SER A 597 -9.98 -13.93 14.19
CA SER A 597 -10.50 -12.77 14.94
C SER A 597 -11.03 -11.67 14.00
N THR A 598 -10.36 -11.40 12.88
CA THR A 598 -10.81 -10.45 11.84
C THR A 598 -12.22 -10.77 11.35
N VAL A 599 -12.46 -12.04 11.08
CA VAL A 599 -13.75 -12.55 10.62
C VAL A 599 -14.82 -12.48 11.72
N GLN A 600 -14.46 -12.84 12.96
CA GLN A 600 -15.36 -12.66 14.11
C GLN A 600 -15.69 -11.17 14.35
N PHE A 601 -14.72 -10.25 14.27
CA PHE A 601 -14.97 -8.82 14.34
C PHE A 601 -15.96 -8.37 13.25
N ARG A 602 -15.78 -8.79 11.99
CA ARG A 602 -16.72 -8.49 10.89
C ARG A 602 -18.14 -9.01 11.18
N LEU A 603 -18.27 -10.17 11.84
CA LEU A 603 -19.56 -10.68 12.30
C LEU A 603 -20.19 -9.80 13.39
N TYR A 604 -19.49 -9.58 14.51
CA TYR A 604 -19.99 -8.73 15.61
C TYR A 604 -20.32 -7.31 15.13
N SER A 605 -19.47 -6.74 14.26
CA SER A 605 -19.63 -5.41 13.66
C SER A 605 -20.98 -5.26 12.93
N SER A 606 -21.39 -6.29 12.17
CA SER A 606 -22.73 -6.32 11.55
C SER A 606 -23.83 -6.67 12.56
N VAL A 607 -23.64 -7.71 13.37
CA VAL A 607 -24.66 -8.25 14.29
C VAL A 607 -25.13 -7.22 15.31
N LEU A 608 -24.20 -6.54 15.99
CA LEU A 608 -24.51 -5.58 17.05
C LEU A 608 -25.23 -4.31 16.55
N ARG A 609 -25.24 -4.06 15.23
CA ARG A 609 -25.99 -2.96 14.60
C ARG A 609 -27.28 -3.42 13.94
N ASN A 610 -27.22 -4.50 13.16
CA ASN A 610 -28.25 -4.87 12.20
C ASN A 610 -29.21 -5.96 12.72
N TYR A 611 -28.84 -6.70 13.77
CA TYR A 611 -29.59 -7.88 14.24
C TYR A 611 -29.76 -7.87 15.78
N PRO A 612 -30.68 -7.07 16.35
CA PRO A 612 -30.93 -7.02 17.79
C PRO A 612 -31.25 -8.39 18.39
N ASN A 613 -30.40 -8.84 19.32
CA ASN A 613 -30.36 -10.19 19.87
C ASN A 613 -29.83 -10.19 21.32
N SER A 614 -29.82 -11.36 21.98
CA SER A 614 -29.40 -11.52 23.39
C SER A 614 -28.13 -12.34 23.60
N TRP A 615 -27.51 -12.84 22.52
CA TRP A 615 -26.46 -13.88 22.53
C TRP A 615 -25.06 -13.34 22.19
N MET A 616 -24.98 -12.16 21.59
CA MET A 616 -23.74 -11.47 21.24
C MET A 616 -23.79 -10.05 21.81
N SER A 617 -22.84 -9.67 22.66
CA SER A 617 -22.82 -8.36 23.32
C SER A 617 -21.58 -7.52 22.97
N ALA A 618 -21.66 -6.21 23.22
CA ALA A 618 -20.50 -5.32 23.15
C ALA A 618 -19.42 -5.66 24.20
N SER A 619 -19.77 -6.35 25.29
CA SER A 619 -18.80 -6.84 26.28
C SER A 619 -17.94 -7.97 25.70
N ASP A 620 -18.54 -8.87 24.92
CA ASP A 620 -17.82 -10.00 24.31
C ASP A 620 -16.97 -9.53 23.13
N TYR A 621 -17.46 -8.55 22.36
CA TYR A 621 -16.64 -7.79 21.41
C TYR A 621 -15.43 -7.12 22.08
N LYS A 622 -15.62 -6.49 23.25
CA LYS A 622 -14.51 -5.91 24.03
C LYS A 622 -13.50 -6.97 24.46
N LYS A 623 -13.97 -8.11 24.99
CA LYS A 623 -13.08 -9.24 25.33
C LYS A 623 -12.28 -9.70 24.11
N LEU A 624 -12.92 -9.85 22.94
CA LEU A 624 -12.26 -10.24 21.69
C LEU A 624 -11.18 -9.22 21.28
N LEU A 625 -11.46 -7.91 21.35
CA LEU A 625 -10.48 -6.85 21.08
C LEU A 625 -9.24 -6.93 22.00
N TYR A 626 -9.46 -7.14 23.30
CA TYR A 626 -8.40 -7.26 24.29
C TYR A 626 -7.58 -8.55 24.08
N TRP A 627 -8.21 -9.71 23.86
CA TRP A 627 -7.51 -10.98 23.62
C TRP A 627 -6.78 -11.02 22.27
N ASN A 628 -7.35 -10.45 21.21
CA ASN A 628 -6.67 -10.25 19.93
C ASN A 628 -5.40 -9.40 20.07
N THR A 629 -5.44 -8.38 20.92
CA THR A 629 -4.26 -7.57 21.27
C THR A 629 -3.26 -8.37 22.10
N TRP A 630 -3.73 -9.15 23.09
CA TRP A 630 -2.87 -9.93 23.99
C TRP A 630 -2.12 -11.04 23.28
N ALA A 631 -2.77 -11.77 22.35
CA ALA A 631 -2.13 -12.82 21.58
C ALA A 631 -0.93 -12.31 20.75
N GLN A 632 -0.99 -11.08 20.26
CA GLN A 632 0.09 -10.38 19.55
C GLN A 632 1.25 -9.92 20.46
N TYR A 633 1.22 -10.16 21.77
CA TYR A 633 2.35 -9.91 22.69
C TYR A 633 2.88 -11.22 23.25
N VAL A 634 4.20 -11.44 23.22
CA VAL A 634 4.82 -12.65 23.77
C VAL A 634 4.57 -12.69 25.29
N GLY A 635 3.74 -13.64 25.74
CA GLY A 635 3.30 -13.75 27.14
C GLY A 635 2.51 -12.55 27.65
N GLY A 636 1.84 -11.79 26.77
CA GLY A 636 1.14 -10.56 27.14
C GLY A 636 2.04 -9.36 27.49
N ASN A 637 3.35 -9.49 27.30
CA ASN A 637 4.31 -8.44 27.62
C ASN A 637 4.40 -7.41 26.48
N THR A 638 3.97 -6.19 26.76
CA THR A 638 3.94 -5.04 25.84
C THR A 638 5.32 -4.59 25.33
N GLN A 639 6.42 -5.08 25.92
CA GLN A 639 7.77 -4.91 25.37
C GLN A 639 7.97 -5.72 24.08
N TRP A 640 7.24 -6.84 23.91
CA TRP A 640 7.52 -7.88 22.92
C TRP A 640 6.32 -8.15 21.98
N PRO A 641 5.89 -7.18 21.16
CA PRO A 641 4.88 -7.43 20.15
C PRO A 641 5.41 -8.35 19.04
N ASP A 642 4.71 -9.43 18.76
CA ASP A 642 4.98 -10.33 17.65
C ASP A 642 3.67 -10.94 17.14
N ALA A 643 3.16 -10.40 16.03
CA ALA A 643 2.10 -11.06 15.28
C ALA A 643 2.71 -12.23 14.49
N ASN A 644 2.51 -13.45 14.97
CA ASN A 644 2.86 -14.65 14.21
C ASN A 644 1.78 -14.95 13.18
N GLU A 645 2.06 -15.79 12.19
CA GLU A 645 1.05 -16.28 11.24
C GLU A 645 -0.13 -16.95 11.96
N PHE A 646 0.16 -17.85 12.89
CA PHE A 646 -0.80 -18.44 13.82
C PHE A 646 -0.17 -18.78 15.19
N TRP A 647 -1.04 -19.13 16.12
CA TRP A 647 -0.76 -19.61 17.46
C TRP A 647 -1.48 -20.94 17.68
N ALA A 648 -0.99 -21.76 18.59
CA ALA A 648 -1.65 -22.99 19.02
C ALA A 648 -1.35 -23.27 20.50
N ASP A 649 -1.91 -24.37 21.02
CA ASP A 649 -1.60 -24.92 22.34
C ASP A 649 -1.75 -23.89 23.48
N TRP A 650 -2.91 -23.24 23.50
CA TRP A 650 -3.36 -22.43 24.62
C TRP A 650 -3.70 -23.32 25.83
N ASN A 651 -2.94 -23.18 26.91
CA ASN A 651 -3.09 -24.01 28.12
C ASN A 651 -4.06 -23.44 29.17
N GLY A 652 -4.74 -22.32 28.87
CA GLY A 652 -5.56 -21.56 29.82
C GLY A 652 -4.83 -20.38 30.50
N SER A 653 -3.53 -20.22 30.29
CA SER A 653 -2.71 -19.12 30.84
C SER A 653 -1.62 -18.60 29.90
N SER A 654 -1.02 -19.45 29.07
CA SER A 654 -0.05 -19.10 28.03
C SER A 654 -0.37 -19.75 26.69
N ILE A 655 0.10 -19.09 25.63
CA ILE A 655 0.20 -19.64 24.28
C ILE A 655 1.52 -20.40 24.22
N ASP A 656 1.48 -21.72 24.25
CA ASP A 656 2.70 -22.53 24.34
C ASP A 656 3.34 -22.76 22.96
N TYR A 657 2.57 -22.61 21.87
CA TYR A 657 3.09 -22.61 20.50
C TYR A 657 2.82 -21.30 19.75
N ARG A 658 3.89 -20.70 19.21
CA ARG A 658 3.83 -19.57 18.26
C ARG A 658 4.54 -20.00 16.97
N SER A 659 3.90 -19.79 15.82
CA SER A 659 4.43 -20.19 14.51
C SER A 659 5.70 -19.42 14.12
N TRP A 660 6.49 -20.03 13.23
CA TRP A 660 7.83 -19.60 12.83
C TRP A 660 7.87 -18.40 11.87
N ILE A 661 6.71 -17.95 11.38
CA ILE A 661 6.58 -16.74 10.58
C ILE A 661 6.23 -15.59 11.53
N HIS A 662 7.19 -14.70 11.72
CA HIS A 662 7.12 -13.58 12.66
C HIS A 662 6.72 -12.28 11.98
N HIS A 663 6.15 -11.36 12.74
CA HIS A 663 5.77 -10.02 12.30
C HIS A 663 4.88 -10.01 11.02
N ASN A 664 3.93 -10.94 10.96
CA ASN A 664 2.99 -11.18 9.86
C ASN A 664 1.73 -10.29 9.94
N ILE A 665 0.98 -10.20 8.84
CA ILE A 665 -0.32 -9.52 8.70
C ILE A 665 -1.48 -10.45 8.31
N LEU A 666 -1.45 -11.73 8.71
CA LEU A 666 -2.54 -12.69 8.47
C LEU A 666 -3.82 -12.29 9.24
N GLY A 667 -4.52 -11.24 8.80
CA GLY A 667 -5.67 -10.61 9.45
C GLY A 667 -5.50 -9.12 9.80
N SER A 668 -6.64 -8.43 9.96
CA SER A 668 -6.76 -7.00 10.22
C SER A 668 -7.60 -6.64 11.45
N SER A 669 -7.20 -5.59 12.16
CA SER A 669 -7.93 -5.16 13.38
C SER A 669 -7.76 -3.70 13.82
N ASN A 670 -6.95 -2.87 13.16
CA ASN A 670 -6.96 -1.42 13.45
C ASN A 670 -8.28 -0.77 13.03
N TRP A 671 -8.91 -1.28 11.98
CA TRP A 671 -10.23 -0.86 11.54
C TRP A 671 -11.28 -0.98 12.64
N THR A 672 -11.17 -1.94 13.57
CA THR A 672 -12.13 -2.10 14.70
C THR A 672 -12.27 -0.83 15.54
N VAL A 673 -11.17 -0.12 15.82
CA VAL A 673 -11.21 1.10 16.65
C VAL A 673 -11.79 2.28 15.85
N ILE A 674 -11.57 2.33 14.54
CA ILE A 674 -12.05 3.39 13.65
C ILE A 674 -13.54 3.21 13.30
N GLU A 675 -13.92 1.99 12.96
CA GLU A 675 -15.21 1.62 12.41
C GLU A 675 -16.24 1.26 13.47
N ASP A 676 -15.81 0.61 14.56
CA ASP A 676 -16.72 0.07 15.58
C ASP A 676 -16.65 0.87 16.86
N VAL A 677 -15.48 1.12 17.44
CA VAL A 677 -15.40 1.94 18.67
C VAL A 677 -15.73 3.40 18.36
N ALA A 678 -15.01 4.02 17.42
CA ALA A 678 -15.29 5.38 16.95
C ALA A 678 -16.43 5.46 15.93
N GLY A 679 -16.91 4.31 15.42
CA GLY A 679 -18.18 4.18 14.71
C GLY A 679 -18.19 4.53 13.23
N LEU A 680 -17.10 5.04 12.62
CA LEU A 680 -17.14 5.63 11.27
C LEU A 680 -17.64 4.64 10.21
N ARG A 681 -18.78 4.93 9.57
CA ARG A 681 -19.34 4.13 8.47
C ARG A 681 -19.01 4.79 7.11
N PRO A 682 -18.31 4.11 6.17
CA PRO A 682 -18.11 4.60 4.81
C PRO A 682 -19.45 4.68 4.04
N ARG A 683 -19.62 5.70 3.18
CA ARG A 683 -20.88 5.97 2.43
C ARG A 683 -20.64 6.41 0.98
N ASN A 684 -21.70 6.36 0.16
CA ASN A 684 -21.71 6.78 -1.25
C ASN A 684 -22.08 8.25 -1.47
N ASP A 685 -22.67 8.91 -0.48
CA ASP A 685 -23.02 10.33 -0.50
C ASP A 685 -21.96 11.18 0.22
N ALA A 686 -22.21 12.49 0.39
CA ALA A 686 -21.29 13.39 1.09
C ALA A 686 -21.37 13.28 2.63
N LYS A 687 -22.38 12.60 3.18
CA LYS A 687 -22.65 12.60 4.64
C LYS A 687 -21.58 11.83 5.41
N VAL A 688 -21.48 12.14 6.70
CA VAL A 688 -20.66 11.38 7.66
C VAL A 688 -21.62 10.66 8.62
N GLU A 689 -21.47 9.35 8.73
CA GLU A 689 -22.24 8.51 9.63
C GLU A 689 -21.29 7.86 10.63
N LEU A 690 -21.63 7.95 11.91
CA LEU A 690 -20.99 7.20 12.97
C LEU A 690 -22.03 6.29 13.62
N SER A 691 -21.76 5.00 13.71
CA SER A 691 -22.56 4.03 14.44
C SER A 691 -21.64 3.27 15.40
N PRO A 692 -21.32 3.85 16.58
CA PRO A 692 -20.41 3.22 17.53
C PRO A 692 -21.01 1.97 18.17
N ILE A 693 -20.14 1.02 18.48
CA ILE A 693 -20.40 -0.11 19.37
C ILE A 693 -19.84 0.29 20.73
N ASN A 694 -20.73 0.72 21.63
CA ASN A 694 -20.33 1.21 22.95
C ASN A 694 -19.81 0.05 23.82
N ILE A 695 -18.48 -0.07 23.88
CA ILE A 695 -17.76 -1.06 24.70
C ILE A 695 -17.51 -0.60 26.15
N GLY A 696 -18.08 0.52 26.59
CA GLY A 696 -17.77 1.12 27.89
C GLY A 696 -16.29 1.52 27.97
N TRP A 697 -15.84 2.32 27.01
CA TRP A 697 -14.67 3.16 27.16
C TRP A 697 -15.15 4.58 27.45
N ASP A 698 -14.54 5.19 28.45
CA ASP A 698 -14.76 6.56 28.93
C ASP A 698 -14.25 7.60 27.93
N HIS A 699 -13.22 7.27 27.14
CA HIS A 699 -12.69 8.16 26.10
C HIS A 699 -12.08 7.40 24.92
N PHE A 700 -11.95 8.12 23.81
CA PHE A 700 -11.04 7.79 22.71
C PHE A 700 -10.92 8.98 21.75
N THR A 701 -9.90 8.96 20.90
CA THR A 701 -9.93 9.72 19.64
C THR A 701 -9.36 8.92 18.48
N VAL A 702 -9.95 9.13 17.30
CA VAL A 702 -9.41 8.72 16.01
C VAL A 702 -9.25 10.00 15.19
N ASN A 703 -8.01 10.40 14.95
CA ASN A 703 -7.63 11.75 14.57
C ASN A 703 -6.96 11.76 13.18
N ASN A 704 -7.31 12.77 12.37
CA ASN A 704 -6.70 13.06 11.07
C ASN A 704 -6.81 11.92 10.03
N LEU A 705 -7.97 11.26 9.94
CA LEU A 705 -8.31 10.37 8.83
C LEU A 705 -8.45 11.18 7.53
N ARG A 706 -7.91 10.70 6.40
CA ARG A 706 -8.08 11.39 5.10
C ARG A 706 -9.38 10.97 4.41
N TYR A 707 -10.46 11.70 4.70
CA TYR A 707 -11.81 11.39 4.26
C TYR A 707 -12.26 12.34 3.14
N ARG A 708 -12.34 11.81 1.91
CA ARG A 708 -12.85 12.48 0.70
C ARG A 708 -12.22 13.85 0.39
N GLY A 709 -10.92 13.99 0.67
CA GLY A 709 -10.15 15.23 0.47
C GLY A 709 -10.20 16.23 1.64
N ALA A 710 -10.89 15.89 2.74
CA ALA A 710 -10.82 16.59 4.01
C ALA A 710 -10.12 15.73 5.07
N ASP A 711 -9.75 16.35 6.19
CA ASP A 711 -9.19 15.68 7.36
C ASP A 711 -10.26 15.52 8.44
N LEU A 712 -10.58 14.28 8.80
CA LEU A 712 -11.67 13.91 9.70
C LEU A 712 -11.09 13.43 11.04
N SER A 713 -11.54 14.02 12.15
CA SER A 713 -11.23 13.54 13.51
C SER A 713 -12.53 13.28 14.28
N ILE A 714 -12.55 12.21 15.05
CA ILE A 714 -13.64 11.78 15.93
C ILE A 714 -13.11 11.75 17.36
N VAL A 715 -13.87 12.27 18.32
CA VAL A 715 -13.51 12.28 19.74
C VAL A 715 -14.70 11.86 20.60
N TRP A 716 -14.42 11.11 21.66
CA TRP A 716 -15.32 10.82 22.77
C TRP A 716 -14.56 11.04 24.08
N ASP A 717 -15.22 11.72 25.03
CA ASP A 717 -14.78 11.92 26.42
C ASP A 717 -16.08 12.01 27.23
N ASP A 718 -16.35 11.06 28.14
CA ASP A 718 -17.68 10.80 28.69
C ASP A 718 -18.12 11.86 29.73
N PRO A 719 -19.12 12.72 29.43
CA PRO A 719 -19.59 13.74 30.37
C PRO A 719 -20.27 13.15 31.63
N ALA A 720 -20.56 11.85 31.65
CA ALA A 720 -21.18 11.18 32.80
C ALA A 720 -20.19 10.85 33.94
N ASP A 721 -18.87 10.81 33.69
CA ASP A 721 -17.87 10.52 34.74
C ASP A 721 -17.20 11.76 35.35
N GLY A 722 -17.29 12.92 34.68
CA GLY A 722 -16.82 14.20 35.18
C GLY A 722 -15.31 14.41 35.12
N VAL A 723 -14.60 13.67 34.27
CA VAL A 723 -13.14 13.79 34.06
C VAL A 723 -12.84 14.29 32.66
N VAL A 724 -12.49 15.58 32.51
CA VAL A 724 -12.00 16.11 31.23
C VAL A 724 -10.60 15.54 30.92
N ARG A 725 -10.51 14.67 29.92
CA ARG A 725 -9.25 14.01 29.49
C ARG A 725 -8.59 14.70 28.31
N TYR A 726 -9.36 15.43 27.50
CA TYR A 726 -8.85 16.19 26.35
C TYR A 726 -9.00 17.71 26.52
N PRO A 727 -8.14 18.39 27.31
CA PRO A 727 -8.24 19.83 27.57
C PRO A 727 -8.33 20.69 26.29
N GLY A 728 -9.38 21.51 26.22
CA GLY A 728 -9.68 22.34 25.04
C GLY A 728 -10.57 21.68 23.99
N ILE A 729 -10.85 20.39 24.14
CA ILE A 729 -11.90 19.65 23.42
C ILE A 729 -13.12 19.54 24.37
N PRO A 730 -14.36 19.72 23.91
CA PRO A 730 -15.56 19.45 24.71
C PRO A 730 -15.72 17.95 25.02
N GLU A 731 -16.31 17.66 26.18
CA GLU A 731 -16.90 16.36 26.50
C GLU A 731 -18.07 16.04 25.54
N GLY A 732 -18.39 14.75 25.40
CA GLY A 732 -19.38 14.23 24.45
C GLY A 732 -18.77 13.75 23.13
N TYR A 733 -19.62 13.19 22.27
CA TYR A 733 -19.23 12.52 21.03
C TYR A 733 -19.17 13.52 19.87
N SER A 734 -17.97 13.84 19.39
CA SER A 734 -17.72 14.98 18.50
C SER A 734 -17.07 14.60 17.17
N ILE A 735 -17.51 15.25 16.08
CA ILE A 735 -16.87 15.24 14.76
C ILE A 735 -16.12 16.56 14.54
N TYR A 736 -14.90 16.46 13.98
CA TYR A 736 -14.11 17.59 13.47
C TYR A 736 -13.79 17.39 11.99
N VAL A 737 -13.86 18.47 11.22
CA VAL A 737 -13.45 18.50 9.80
C VAL A 737 -12.40 19.60 9.63
N ASN A 738 -11.25 19.25 9.09
CA ASN A 738 -10.06 20.10 8.96
C ASN A 738 -9.70 20.78 10.31
N GLY A 739 -9.78 20.02 11.41
CA GLY A 739 -9.55 20.50 12.78
C GLY A 739 -10.69 21.31 13.42
N ASN A 740 -11.75 21.66 12.69
CA ASN A 740 -12.87 22.49 13.18
C ASN A 740 -14.05 21.62 13.65
N ARG A 741 -14.65 21.94 14.80
CA ARG A 741 -15.78 21.17 15.38
C ARG A 741 -17.03 21.34 14.53
N VAL A 742 -17.54 20.27 13.92
CA VAL A 742 -18.75 20.32 13.07
C VAL A 742 -20.01 19.77 13.72
N ALA A 743 -19.88 18.81 14.64
CA ALA A 743 -21.00 18.23 15.39
C ALA A 743 -20.53 17.74 16.76
N THR A 744 -21.40 17.82 17.78
CA THR A 744 -21.25 17.16 19.08
C THR A 744 -22.61 16.65 19.57
N VAL A 745 -22.65 15.42 20.08
CA VAL A 745 -23.78 14.80 20.77
C VAL A 745 -23.38 14.48 22.21
N ASP A 746 -24.31 14.58 23.15
CA ASP A 746 -24.08 14.34 24.60
C ASP A 746 -23.66 12.91 24.97
N SER A 747 -23.80 11.95 24.06
CA SER A 747 -23.74 10.52 24.34
C SER A 747 -23.16 9.72 23.18
N LEU A 748 -22.52 8.59 23.48
CA LEU A 748 -21.94 7.67 22.49
C LEU A 748 -23.02 6.80 21.83
N VAL A 749 -23.75 7.40 20.89
CA VAL A 749 -24.88 6.80 20.16
C VAL A 749 -24.73 6.98 18.64
N PRO A 750 -25.44 6.19 17.80
CA PRO A 750 -25.43 6.39 16.36
C PRO A 750 -25.91 7.79 15.93
N LEU A 751 -25.20 8.38 14.98
CA LEU A 751 -25.53 9.67 14.39
C LEU A 751 -25.16 9.75 12.90
N THR A 752 -25.89 10.56 12.14
CA THR A 752 -25.51 10.98 10.78
C THR A 752 -25.54 12.49 10.69
N TRP A 753 -24.39 13.09 10.36
CA TRP A 753 -24.25 14.53 10.09
C TRP A 753 -24.31 14.79 8.59
N ASP A 754 -25.17 15.73 8.18
CA ASP A 754 -25.25 16.23 6.83
C ASP A 754 -24.39 17.51 6.67
N PRO A 755 -23.29 17.48 5.91
CA PRO A 755 -22.43 18.66 5.74
C PRO A 755 -23.12 19.80 4.99
N ALA A 756 -24.17 19.55 4.20
CA ALA A 756 -24.82 20.57 3.38
C ALA A 756 -25.73 21.49 4.22
N THR A 757 -26.44 20.95 5.21
CA THR A 757 -27.35 21.70 6.10
C THR A 757 -26.79 21.89 7.51
N GLY A 758 -25.88 21.01 7.93
CA GLY A 758 -25.41 20.90 9.31
C GLY A 758 -26.30 20.06 10.21
N ASP A 759 -27.38 19.44 9.70
CA ASP A 759 -28.29 18.64 10.51
C ASP A 759 -27.62 17.36 11.04
N VAL A 760 -28.00 16.94 12.25
CA VAL A 760 -27.54 15.69 12.88
C VAL A 760 -28.74 14.82 13.21
N THR A 761 -28.89 13.70 12.51
CA THR A 761 -29.90 12.66 12.81
C THR A 761 -29.32 11.70 13.86
N THR A 762 -29.87 11.67 15.07
CA THR A 762 -29.42 10.81 16.18
C THR A 762 -30.56 10.59 17.20
N SER A 763 -30.34 9.71 18.19
CA SER A 763 -31.19 9.55 19.37
C SER A 763 -30.69 10.30 20.62
N GLY A 764 -29.46 10.84 20.60
CA GLY A 764 -28.89 11.63 21.70
C GLY A 764 -29.20 13.13 21.60
N THR A 765 -28.75 13.93 22.58
CA THR A 765 -28.91 15.39 22.52
C THR A 765 -27.79 16.02 21.70
N VAL A 766 -28.14 16.67 20.58
CA VAL A 766 -27.19 17.45 19.78
C VAL A 766 -26.85 18.74 20.53
N THR A 767 -25.60 18.91 20.96
CA THR A 767 -25.13 20.07 21.74
C THR A 767 -24.38 21.10 20.91
N HIS A 768 -23.85 20.70 19.75
CA HIS A 768 -23.26 21.57 18.74
C HIS A 768 -23.48 20.98 17.36
N HIS A 769 -23.82 21.82 16.37
CA HIS A 769 -23.79 21.42 14.96
C HIS A 769 -23.62 22.65 14.05
N ILE A 770 -22.91 22.48 12.93
CA ILE A 770 -22.78 23.49 11.86
C ILE A 770 -22.74 22.81 10.48
N ALA A 771 -23.13 23.56 9.45
CA ALA A 771 -22.92 23.16 8.06
C ALA A 771 -21.46 23.36 7.63
N VAL A 772 -20.95 22.49 6.75
CA VAL A 772 -19.71 22.68 5.99
C VAL A 772 -19.99 22.38 4.51
N PRO A 773 -20.65 23.30 3.79
CA PRO A 773 -20.99 23.10 2.38
C PRO A 773 -19.69 22.98 1.55
N GLY A 774 -19.50 21.83 0.91
CA GLY A 774 -18.30 21.54 0.12
C GLY A 774 -17.56 20.26 0.53
N LEU A 775 -17.93 19.58 1.63
CA LEU A 775 -17.50 18.18 1.82
C LEU A 775 -18.07 17.33 0.68
N LYS A 776 -17.18 16.56 0.04
CA LYS A 776 -17.46 15.88 -1.23
C LYS A 776 -18.12 14.51 -1.03
N ALA A 777 -18.94 14.10 -1.99
CA ALA A 777 -19.23 12.67 -2.19
C ALA A 777 -18.02 11.98 -2.85
N PRO A 778 -17.83 10.65 -2.71
CA PRO A 778 -16.64 9.94 -3.23
C PRO A 778 -16.31 10.22 -4.69
N HIS A 779 -17.31 10.22 -5.57
CA HIS A 779 -17.17 10.45 -7.02
C HIS A 779 -16.85 11.91 -7.42
N GLN A 780 -16.81 12.83 -6.45
CA GLN A 780 -16.50 14.26 -6.65
C GLN A 780 -15.08 14.60 -6.18
N VAL A 781 -14.38 13.64 -5.56
CA VAL A 781 -12.97 13.80 -5.18
C VAL A 781 -12.12 13.71 -6.44
N VAL A 782 -11.06 14.52 -6.48
CA VAL A 782 -10.08 14.50 -7.57
C VAL A 782 -8.81 13.91 -6.97
N GLN A 783 -8.28 12.87 -7.62
CA GLN A 783 -6.95 12.33 -7.36
C GLN A 783 -6.03 12.84 -8.47
N ASP A 784 -5.02 13.63 -8.10
CA ASP A 784 -4.12 14.34 -9.02
C ASP A 784 -2.64 14.23 -8.64
N SER A 785 -2.33 13.60 -7.50
CA SER A 785 -0.94 13.42 -7.07
C SER A 785 -0.15 12.57 -8.09
N PRO A 786 1.15 12.85 -8.32
CA PRO A 786 1.94 12.15 -9.34
C PRO A 786 1.89 10.62 -9.20
N ARG A 787 1.84 10.11 -7.97
CA ARG A 787 1.74 8.68 -7.71
C ARG A 787 0.40 8.07 -8.13
N MET A 788 -0.71 8.77 -7.89
CA MET A 788 -2.03 8.31 -8.33
C MET A 788 -2.16 8.42 -9.85
N VAL A 789 -1.61 9.47 -10.47
CA VAL A 789 -1.57 9.62 -11.93
C VAL A 789 -0.81 8.46 -12.58
N ASP A 790 0.38 8.10 -12.08
CA ASP A 790 1.17 6.96 -12.55
C ASP A 790 0.43 5.61 -12.37
N MET A 791 -0.06 5.32 -11.16
CA MET A 791 -0.73 4.06 -10.86
C MET A 791 -2.00 3.87 -11.69
N LEU A 792 -2.84 4.89 -11.82
CA LEU A 792 -4.06 4.78 -12.61
C LEU A 792 -3.76 4.77 -14.11
N ALA A 793 -2.74 5.49 -14.60
CA ALA A 793 -2.32 5.41 -15.99
C ALA A 793 -1.85 4.00 -16.37
N LYS A 794 -1.09 3.32 -15.48
CA LYS A 794 -0.72 1.89 -15.59
C LYS A 794 -1.92 0.94 -15.60
N ALA A 795 -2.95 1.25 -14.81
CA ALA A 795 -4.21 0.51 -14.78
C ALA A 795 -5.17 0.84 -15.96
N GLY A 796 -4.80 1.77 -16.85
CA GLY A 796 -5.57 2.11 -18.05
C GLY A 796 -6.44 3.37 -17.96
N VAL A 797 -6.41 4.08 -16.83
CA VAL A 797 -7.24 5.26 -16.53
C VAL A 797 -6.41 6.54 -16.66
N ASP A 798 -6.89 7.52 -17.43
CA ASP A 798 -6.28 8.86 -17.43
C ASP A 798 -6.92 9.72 -16.34
N LEU A 799 -6.11 10.21 -15.38
CA LEU A 799 -6.56 11.19 -14.38
C LEU A 799 -6.34 12.64 -14.85
N THR A 800 -5.58 12.84 -15.94
CA THR A 800 -5.16 14.18 -16.41
C THR A 800 -6.16 14.84 -17.36
N ALA A 801 -7.04 14.07 -18.00
CA ALA A 801 -8.11 14.55 -18.87
C ALA A 801 -9.20 13.48 -19.06
N ASP A 802 -10.44 13.92 -19.26
CA ASP A 802 -11.52 13.07 -19.75
C ASP A 802 -11.46 13.00 -21.29
N LEU A 803 -11.09 11.84 -21.84
CA LEU A 803 -10.80 11.67 -23.27
C LEU A 803 -11.48 10.41 -23.82
N THR A 804 -12.18 10.55 -24.94
CA THR A 804 -12.78 9.41 -25.66
C THR A 804 -11.70 8.55 -26.30
N ASN A 805 -11.60 7.27 -25.89
CA ASN A 805 -10.71 6.30 -26.54
C ASN A 805 -11.21 5.98 -27.97
N LEU A 806 -10.48 6.45 -28.97
CA LEU A 806 -10.77 6.26 -30.39
C LEU A 806 -10.49 4.82 -30.88
N ALA A 807 -9.78 4.00 -30.09
CA ALA A 807 -9.56 2.59 -30.40
C ALA A 807 -10.80 1.71 -30.13
N ALA A 808 -11.72 2.16 -29.27
CA ALA A 808 -12.90 1.39 -28.90
C ALA A 808 -13.80 1.13 -30.13
N GLY A 809 -14.02 -0.14 -30.45
CA GLY A 809 -14.79 -0.56 -31.63
C GLY A 809 -14.04 -0.46 -32.97
N ALA A 810 -12.72 -0.23 -32.96
CA ALA A 810 -11.91 -0.30 -34.18
C ALA A 810 -11.86 -1.74 -34.73
N THR A 811 -11.75 -1.89 -36.06
CA THR A 811 -11.46 -3.19 -36.68
C THR A 811 -9.96 -3.45 -36.60
N VAL A 812 -9.55 -4.57 -35.99
CA VAL A 812 -8.15 -4.83 -35.63
C VAL A 812 -7.54 -6.01 -36.38
N SER A 813 -6.25 -5.93 -36.69
CA SER A 813 -5.48 -7.01 -37.35
C SER A 813 -3.98 -6.92 -37.01
N ALA A 814 -3.19 -7.94 -37.34
CA ALA A 814 -1.77 -8.00 -37.00
C ALA A 814 -0.93 -8.74 -38.05
N SER A 815 0.39 -8.59 -38.00
CA SER A 815 1.35 -9.39 -38.80
C SER A 815 1.26 -10.88 -38.50
N TYR A 816 0.94 -11.21 -37.25
CA TYR A 816 0.86 -12.56 -36.69
C TYR A 816 0.01 -12.52 -35.41
N THR A 817 -0.59 -13.64 -35.02
CA THR A 817 -1.25 -13.82 -33.72
C THR A 817 -0.92 -15.21 -33.20
N GLY A 818 -0.33 -15.27 -32.00
CA GLY A 818 0.07 -16.51 -31.35
C GLY A 818 -1.11 -17.25 -30.72
N SER A 819 -0.98 -18.58 -30.62
CA SER A 819 -1.95 -19.42 -29.91
C SER A 819 -2.16 -18.91 -28.48
N GLY A 820 -3.40 -18.94 -27.99
CA GLY A 820 -3.79 -18.39 -26.69
C GLY A 820 -3.88 -16.86 -26.62
N SER A 821 -3.76 -16.14 -27.75
CA SER A 821 -3.95 -14.69 -27.83
C SER A 821 -4.95 -14.32 -28.94
N SER A 822 -5.50 -13.11 -28.90
CA SER A 822 -6.48 -12.62 -29.89
C SER A 822 -6.24 -11.16 -30.22
N VAL A 823 -6.41 -10.76 -31.48
CA VAL A 823 -6.33 -9.34 -31.88
C VAL A 823 -7.33 -8.46 -31.15
N ALA A 824 -8.50 -8.99 -30.76
CA ALA A 824 -9.52 -8.24 -30.03
C ALA A 824 -9.11 -7.93 -28.57
N GLY A 825 -8.21 -8.73 -27.99
CA GLY A 825 -7.78 -8.59 -26.60
C GLY A 825 -6.81 -7.44 -26.32
N ALA A 826 -6.62 -6.52 -27.27
CA ALA A 826 -5.81 -5.31 -27.06
C ALA A 826 -6.58 -4.02 -27.41
N VAL A 827 -7.92 -4.10 -27.45
CA VAL A 827 -8.86 -2.98 -27.65
C VAL A 827 -10.16 -3.19 -26.85
N ASP A 828 -10.13 -3.95 -25.75
CA ASP A 828 -11.31 -4.20 -24.92
C ASP A 828 -11.57 -3.08 -23.89
N GLY A 829 -10.59 -2.20 -23.69
CA GLY A 829 -10.64 -1.07 -22.77
C GLY A 829 -9.78 -1.23 -21.52
N TYR A 830 -9.16 -2.38 -21.25
CA TYR A 830 -8.50 -2.68 -19.98
C TYR A 830 -7.13 -3.34 -20.18
N PRO A 831 -6.03 -2.80 -19.61
CA PRO A 831 -4.68 -3.37 -19.80
C PRO A 831 -4.40 -4.64 -18.96
N THR A 832 -5.46 -5.30 -18.50
CA THR A 832 -5.45 -6.56 -17.73
C THR A 832 -4.59 -7.63 -18.38
N ASN A 833 -4.00 -8.51 -17.56
CA ASN A 833 -2.99 -9.47 -18.00
C ASN A 833 -3.49 -10.44 -19.08
N GLU A 834 -4.78 -10.75 -19.07
CA GLU A 834 -5.54 -11.39 -20.15
C GLU A 834 -6.96 -10.76 -20.21
N PRO A 835 -7.63 -10.72 -21.38
CA PRO A 835 -7.15 -11.13 -22.70
C PRO A 835 -6.01 -10.22 -23.22
N PHE A 836 -5.35 -10.64 -24.30
CA PHE A 836 -4.24 -9.88 -24.91
C PHE A 836 -4.02 -10.31 -26.37
N TRP A 837 -3.33 -9.47 -27.16
CA TRP A 837 -2.72 -9.88 -28.44
C TRP A 837 -1.23 -10.19 -28.24
N GLY A 838 -0.71 -11.23 -28.89
CA GLY A 838 0.72 -11.53 -28.86
C GLY A 838 1.26 -12.13 -30.17
N ALA A 839 2.51 -11.80 -30.50
CA ALA A 839 3.23 -12.37 -31.65
C ALA A 839 3.94 -13.71 -31.34
N GLY A 840 3.47 -14.48 -30.35
CA GLY A 840 4.15 -15.68 -29.85
C GLY A 840 4.22 -16.81 -30.89
N GLY A 841 5.45 -17.13 -31.34
CA GLY A 841 5.70 -18.08 -32.43
C GLY A 841 5.95 -17.43 -33.81
N SER A 842 5.82 -16.11 -33.93
CA SER A 842 6.19 -15.36 -35.15
C SER A 842 7.64 -15.62 -35.56
N ALA A 843 7.91 -15.78 -36.86
CA ALA A 843 9.27 -15.83 -37.39
C ALA A 843 9.90 -14.42 -37.54
N ASN A 844 9.13 -13.35 -37.38
CA ASN A 844 9.54 -12.00 -37.75
C ASN A 844 10.46 -11.34 -36.72
N SER A 845 11.41 -10.53 -37.18
CA SER A 845 12.19 -9.62 -36.32
C SER A 845 11.36 -8.42 -35.85
N GLN A 846 10.40 -7.98 -36.66
CA GLN A 846 9.41 -6.95 -36.32
C GLN A 846 8.00 -7.46 -36.56
N ASP A 847 7.09 -7.20 -35.63
CA ASP A 847 5.67 -7.51 -35.75
C ASP A 847 4.85 -6.21 -35.63
N TRP A 848 3.64 -6.19 -36.20
CA TRP A 848 2.76 -5.02 -36.16
C TRP A 848 1.35 -5.38 -35.74
N TYR A 849 0.68 -4.42 -35.10
CA TYR A 849 -0.71 -4.47 -34.69
C TYR A 849 -1.43 -3.21 -35.19
N GLU A 850 -2.47 -3.39 -36.00
CA GLU A 850 -3.23 -2.36 -36.71
C GLU A 850 -4.62 -2.16 -36.13
N LEU A 851 -5.01 -0.89 -36.00
CA LEU A 851 -6.37 -0.43 -35.74
C LEU A 851 -6.90 0.36 -36.95
N ASN A 852 -7.99 -0.12 -37.53
CA ASN A 852 -8.77 0.59 -38.53
C ASN A 852 -10.00 1.22 -37.85
N LEU A 853 -10.00 2.55 -37.76
CA LEU A 853 -11.00 3.37 -37.07
C LEU A 853 -12.31 3.53 -37.90
N GLY A 854 -12.42 2.83 -39.03
CA GLY A 854 -13.54 2.86 -39.98
C GLY A 854 -13.68 4.16 -40.78
N THR A 855 -13.27 5.28 -40.20
CA THR A 855 -13.33 6.66 -40.72
C THR A 855 -12.04 7.39 -40.36
N ALA A 856 -11.66 8.42 -41.12
CA ALA A 856 -10.52 9.25 -40.75
C ALA A 856 -10.83 10.04 -39.46
N ARG A 857 -9.97 9.90 -38.43
CA ARG A 857 -10.07 10.63 -37.16
C ARG A 857 -8.83 11.47 -36.93
N THR A 858 -9.00 12.63 -36.32
CA THR A 858 -7.89 13.41 -35.75
C THR A 858 -7.41 12.71 -34.48
N LEU A 859 -6.10 12.51 -34.33
CA LEU A 859 -5.50 11.91 -33.15
C LEU A 859 -4.07 12.44 -32.93
N ASN A 860 -3.65 12.56 -31.67
CA ASN A 860 -2.35 13.13 -31.27
C ASN A 860 -1.67 12.42 -30.07
N GLU A 861 -2.34 11.41 -29.50
CA GLU A 861 -1.80 10.60 -28.40
C GLU A 861 -2.18 9.11 -28.60
N VAL A 862 -1.25 8.22 -28.24
CA VAL A 862 -1.45 6.77 -28.14
C VAL A 862 -0.87 6.27 -26.82
N ARG A 863 -1.60 5.41 -26.12
CA ARG A 863 -1.12 4.66 -24.95
C ARG A 863 -1.04 3.18 -25.31
N LEU A 864 0.14 2.59 -25.12
CA LEU A 864 0.45 1.19 -25.41
C LEU A 864 0.71 0.45 -24.09
N TYR A 865 0.12 -0.72 -23.91
CA TYR A 865 0.30 -1.54 -22.72
C TYR A 865 0.95 -2.87 -23.14
N PHE A 866 2.28 -2.97 -23.03
CA PHE A 866 3.01 -4.15 -23.49
C PHE A 866 2.91 -5.31 -22.48
N LYS A 867 2.58 -6.50 -23.00
CA LYS A 867 2.51 -7.75 -22.23
C LYS A 867 3.90 -8.17 -21.74
N ASP A 868 4.02 -8.45 -20.44
CA ASP A 868 5.09 -9.30 -19.91
C ASP A 868 4.53 -10.68 -19.54
N SER A 869 5.38 -11.70 -19.55
CA SER A 869 5.05 -13.06 -19.09
C SER A 869 5.83 -13.46 -17.83
N ARG A 870 6.62 -12.57 -17.23
CA ARG A 870 7.39 -12.91 -16.01
C ARG A 870 6.49 -13.27 -14.81
N PRO A 871 6.86 -14.28 -14.00
CA PRO A 871 7.89 -15.29 -14.29
C PRO A 871 7.41 -16.42 -15.21
N ALA A 872 6.07 -16.62 -15.30
CA ALA A 872 5.41 -17.76 -15.93
C ALA A 872 5.93 -18.19 -17.31
N SER A 873 6.44 -17.26 -18.14
CA SER A 873 7.26 -17.62 -19.30
C SER A 873 8.21 -16.51 -19.78
N THR A 874 9.08 -16.87 -20.72
CA THR A 874 9.93 -15.96 -21.51
C THR A 874 9.27 -15.43 -22.79
N THR A 875 8.05 -15.87 -23.11
CA THR A 875 7.42 -15.66 -24.42
C THR A 875 7.20 -14.19 -24.76
N TYR A 876 6.64 -13.41 -23.83
CA TYR A 876 6.30 -12.00 -24.05
C TYR A 876 7.11 -11.06 -23.18
N ARG A 877 7.64 -10.00 -23.81
CA ARG A 877 8.41 -8.91 -23.19
C ARG A 877 8.12 -7.61 -23.93
N ALA A 878 8.48 -6.48 -23.32
CA ALA A 878 8.53 -5.19 -24.02
C ALA A 878 9.45 -5.27 -25.26
N PRO A 879 9.12 -4.60 -26.37
CA PRO A 879 9.94 -4.61 -27.58
C PRO A 879 11.24 -3.84 -27.39
N SER A 880 12.27 -4.17 -28.18
CA SER A 880 13.54 -3.43 -28.17
C SER A 880 13.40 -2.02 -28.73
N SER A 881 12.42 -1.80 -29.61
CA SER A 881 11.99 -0.50 -30.13
C SER A 881 10.60 -0.62 -30.74
N TYR A 882 9.85 0.49 -30.81
CA TYR A 882 8.58 0.54 -31.55
C TYR A 882 8.43 1.90 -32.26
N ALA A 883 7.52 1.97 -33.23
CA ALA A 883 7.10 3.22 -33.88
C ALA A 883 5.60 3.18 -34.18
N MET A 884 4.91 4.29 -33.93
CA MET A 884 3.56 4.51 -34.47
C MET A 884 3.66 4.85 -35.96
N GLN A 885 2.78 4.25 -36.75
CA GLN A 885 2.63 4.46 -38.18
C GLN A 885 1.17 4.70 -38.53
N TYR A 886 0.92 5.45 -39.60
CA TYR A 886 -0.40 5.63 -40.18
C TYR A 886 -0.39 5.30 -41.68
N TYR A 887 -1.54 4.92 -42.22
CA TYR A 887 -1.70 4.69 -43.66
C TYR A 887 -2.07 6.02 -44.34
N ASN A 888 -1.21 6.52 -45.21
CA ASN A 888 -1.40 7.82 -45.88
C ASN A 888 -2.28 7.76 -47.15
N GLY A 889 -2.93 6.62 -47.40
CA GLY A 889 -3.70 6.35 -48.62
C GLY A 889 -2.94 5.55 -49.69
N SER A 890 -1.62 5.41 -49.59
CA SER A 890 -0.82 4.53 -50.45
C SER A 890 0.13 3.61 -49.68
N ALA A 891 0.78 4.10 -48.64
CA ALA A 891 1.79 3.39 -47.85
C ALA A 891 1.63 3.60 -46.33
N TRP A 892 2.25 2.72 -45.56
CA TRP A 892 2.50 2.93 -44.14
C TRP A 892 3.68 3.87 -43.96
N VAL A 893 3.47 4.98 -43.26
CA VAL A 893 4.51 5.97 -42.93
C VAL A 893 4.57 6.19 -41.43
N ASN A 894 5.76 6.51 -40.91
CA ASN A 894 5.92 6.87 -39.49
C ASN A 894 5.11 8.13 -39.18
N VAL A 895 4.46 8.15 -38.02
CA VAL A 895 3.90 9.38 -37.45
C VAL A 895 5.07 10.35 -37.19
N PRO A 896 5.03 11.62 -37.63
CA PRO A 896 6.12 12.57 -37.42
C PRO A 896 6.25 12.96 -35.94
N SER A 897 7.47 13.33 -35.52
CA SER A 897 7.76 13.94 -34.21
C SER A 897 7.14 13.23 -33.01
N GLN A 898 7.28 11.90 -32.95
CA GLN A 898 6.85 11.07 -31.81
C GLN A 898 7.74 11.29 -30.58
N THR A 899 7.18 11.97 -29.58
CA THR A 899 7.68 11.95 -28.20
C THR A 899 7.17 10.70 -27.48
N LYS A 900 8.00 10.07 -26.63
CA LYS A 900 7.67 8.85 -25.89
C LYS A 900 8.03 8.98 -24.42
N SER A 901 7.17 8.48 -23.55
CA SER A 901 7.46 8.29 -22.12
C SER A 901 7.01 6.89 -21.68
N PRO A 902 7.91 6.02 -21.19
CA PRO A 902 9.37 6.18 -21.16
C PRO A 902 10.00 6.23 -22.56
N ALA A 903 11.20 6.81 -22.66
CA ALA A 903 11.91 6.96 -23.94
C ALA A 903 12.37 5.61 -24.53
N ALA A 904 12.89 4.72 -23.69
CA ALA A 904 13.10 3.30 -24.00
C ALA A 904 11.83 2.51 -23.63
N PRO A 905 11.36 1.55 -24.45
CA PRO A 905 10.12 0.82 -24.16
C PRO A 905 10.22 0.05 -22.84
N ARG A 906 9.17 0.12 -22.01
CA ARG A 906 9.03 -0.69 -20.78
C ARG A 906 7.85 -1.65 -20.90
N ALA A 907 7.80 -2.63 -20.00
CA ALA A 907 6.64 -3.51 -19.89
C ALA A 907 5.46 -2.76 -19.23
N ASN A 908 4.25 -3.21 -19.53
CA ASN A 908 3.01 -2.46 -19.35
C ASN A 908 3.05 -1.05 -19.99
N TYR A 909 2.82 0.02 -19.23
CA TYR A 909 2.43 1.33 -19.75
C TYR A 909 3.53 2.11 -20.50
N ASN A 910 3.20 2.58 -21.70
CA ASN A 910 3.99 3.49 -22.53
C ASN A 910 3.07 4.55 -23.17
N LEU A 911 3.45 5.81 -23.06
CA LEU A 911 2.79 6.97 -23.68
C LEU A 911 3.53 7.42 -24.94
N VAL A 912 2.80 7.73 -26.01
CA VAL A 912 3.31 8.34 -27.25
C VAL A 912 2.48 9.58 -27.58
N GLN A 913 3.14 10.71 -27.81
CA GLN A 913 2.50 11.98 -28.18
C GLN A 913 3.18 12.58 -29.42
N PHE A 914 2.42 13.24 -30.28
CA PHE A 914 2.89 13.75 -31.58
C PHE A 914 1.96 14.85 -32.14
N PRO A 915 2.42 15.71 -33.06
CA PRO A 915 1.56 16.67 -33.76
C PRO A 915 0.34 16.00 -34.38
N ALA A 916 -0.84 16.59 -34.23
CA ALA A 916 -2.11 15.97 -34.59
C ALA A 916 -2.17 15.57 -36.07
N ILE A 917 -2.47 14.30 -36.34
CA ILE A 917 -2.67 13.76 -37.69
C ILE A 917 -4.13 13.38 -37.90
N SER A 918 -4.58 13.36 -39.16
CA SER A 918 -5.84 12.74 -39.56
C SER A 918 -5.57 11.40 -40.22
N ALA A 919 -6.06 10.31 -39.63
CA ALA A 919 -5.83 8.95 -40.13
C ALA A 919 -7.05 8.04 -39.91
N GLN A 920 -7.30 7.16 -40.88
CA GLN A 920 -8.31 6.08 -40.75
C GLN A 920 -7.70 4.79 -40.21
N ARG A 921 -6.44 4.50 -40.57
CA ARG A 921 -5.72 3.28 -40.20
C ARG A 921 -4.40 3.66 -39.56
N VAL A 922 -4.14 3.11 -38.38
CA VAL A 922 -2.94 3.35 -37.57
C VAL A 922 -2.43 2.02 -37.06
N ARG A 923 -1.12 1.89 -36.88
CA ARG A 923 -0.51 0.67 -36.33
C ARG A 923 0.70 0.99 -35.47
N VAL A 924 0.95 0.13 -34.48
CA VAL A 924 2.28 0.04 -33.86
C VAL A 924 3.09 -1.00 -34.64
N LEU A 925 4.30 -0.61 -35.03
CA LEU A 925 5.34 -1.52 -35.54
C LEU A 925 6.38 -1.70 -34.44
N ALA A 926 6.57 -2.93 -33.97
CA ALA A 926 7.43 -3.25 -32.84
C ALA A 926 8.56 -4.20 -33.24
N THR A 927 9.79 -3.85 -32.92
CA THR A 927 10.97 -4.71 -33.03
C THR A 927 11.01 -5.63 -31.81
N ASN A 928 10.90 -6.93 -32.04
CA ASN A 928 10.91 -7.91 -30.96
C ASN A 928 12.21 -7.82 -30.12
N ALA A 929 12.12 -8.15 -28.83
CA ALA A 929 13.31 -8.27 -27.98
C ALA A 929 14.05 -9.59 -28.27
N SER A 930 15.35 -9.66 -27.93
CA SER A 930 16.14 -10.88 -28.16
C SER A 930 15.56 -12.05 -27.35
N GLY A 931 15.26 -13.17 -28.03
CA GLY A 931 14.68 -14.37 -27.42
C GLY A 931 13.20 -14.29 -27.02
N ALA A 932 12.52 -13.16 -27.25
CA ALA A 932 11.12 -12.94 -26.85
C ALA A 932 10.29 -12.31 -27.98
N LYS A 933 8.98 -12.14 -27.74
CA LYS A 933 8.03 -11.53 -28.67
C LYS A 933 7.25 -10.38 -28.02
N THR A 934 6.79 -9.48 -28.88
CA THR A 934 5.89 -8.40 -28.47
C THR A 934 4.48 -8.94 -28.25
N GLY A 935 3.80 -8.42 -27.24
CA GLY A 935 2.35 -8.53 -27.07
C GLY A 935 1.80 -7.24 -26.44
N LEU A 936 0.50 -7.03 -26.57
CA LEU A 936 -0.23 -5.87 -26.06
C LEU A 936 -1.44 -6.37 -25.27
N THR A 937 -1.62 -5.88 -24.04
CA THR A 937 -2.86 -6.06 -23.28
C THR A 937 -3.89 -4.99 -23.63
N GLU A 938 -3.47 -3.79 -24.07
CA GLU A 938 -4.38 -2.73 -24.52
C GLU A 938 -3.67 -1.70 -25.42
N VAL A 939 -4.42 -1.08 -26.31
CA VAL A 939 -4.02 0.10 -27.10
C VAL A 939 -5.11 1.15 -27.05
N LYS A 940 -4.84 2.30 -26.41
CA LYS A 940 -5.76 3.45 -26.37
C LYS A 940 -5.26 4.58 -27.27
N ILE A 941 -6.17 5.25 -27.98
CA ILE A 941 -5.85 6.31 -28.93
C ILE A 941 -6.72 7.53 -28.64
N TYR A 942 -6.14 8.71 -28.62
CA TYR A 942 -6.84 9.93 -28.21
C TYR A 942 -6.56 11.13 -29.10
N ASN A 943 -7.48 12.08 -29.05
CA ASN A 943 -7.26 13.46 -29.43
C ASN A 943 -7.33 14.34 -28.17
N ARG A 944 -6.19 14.56 -27.50
CA ARG A 944 -6.06 15.48 -26.37
C ARG A 944 -6.20 16.95 -26.81
N GLY A 945 -6.10 17.23 -28.11
CA GLY A 945 -6.04 18.58 -28.65
C GLY A 945 -4.73 19.29 -28.31
N GLY A 946 -4.73 20.62 -28.49
CA GLY A 946 -3.55 21.48 -28.33
C GLY A 946 -2.55 21.39 -29.48
N VAL A 947 -1.78 22.47 -29.67
CA VAL A 947 -0.52 22.39 -30.40
C VAL A 947 0.45 21.68 -29.47
N GLN A 948 0.83 20.44 -29.79
CA GLN A 948 1.87 19.73 -29.05
C GLN A 948 3.14 20.59 -29.04
N PRO A 949 3.85 20.72 -27.89
CA PRO A 949 5.11 21.43 -27.86
C PRO A 949 6.04 20.86 -28.94
N PRO A 950 6.69 21.69 -29.78
CA PRO A 950 7.69 21.20 -30.72
C PRO A 950 8.70 20.33 -29.98
N ALA A 951 9.15 19.24 -30.60
CA ALA A 951 10.01 18.27 -29.92
C ALA A 951 11.31 18.96 -29.46
N ASN A 952 11.64 18.85 -28.17
CA ASN A 952 12.86 19.43 -27.61
C ASN A 952 14.08 18.88 -28.37
N GLN A 953 14.79 19.73 -29.09
CA GLN A 953 15.98 19.37 -29.86
C GLN A 953 17.21 19.21 -28.96
N ALA A 954 17.22 19.81 -27.76
CA ALA A 954 18.36 19.84 -26.85
C ALA A 954 18.80 18.44 -26.43
N THR A 955 17.88 17.52 -26.15
CA THR A 955 18.17 16.11 -25.78
C THR A 955 18.86 15.32 -26.90
N SER A 956 18.96 15.86 -28.12
CA SER A 956 19.75 15.30 -29.23
C SER A 956 21.10 15.98 -29.48
N ALA A 957 21.50 16.89 -28.59
CA ALA A 957 22.78 17.61 -28.64
C ALA A 957 23.83 16.97 -27.71
N THR A 958 25.10 17.20 -28.02
CA THR A 958 26.20 17.05 -27.06
C THR A 958 26.33 18.36 -26.26
N PRO A 959 26.20 18.33 -24.93
CA PRO A 959 26.34 19.49 -24.07
C PRO A 959 27.81 19.78 -23.73
N THR A 960 28.18 21.06 -23.65
CA THR A 960 29.50 21.55 -23.22
C THR A 960 29.35 22.89 -22.49
N ALA A 961 30.35 23.33 -21.74
CA ALA A 961 30.29 24.58 -20.98
C ALA A 961 31.66 25.27 -20.83
N SER A 962 31.65 26.52 -20.38
CA SER A 962 32.86 27.28 -20.01
C SER A 962 33.62 26.66 -18.83
N TYR A 963 32.86 26.17 -17.84
CA TYR A 963 33.33 25.49 -16.64
C TYR A 963 32.19 24.58 -16.11
N THR A 964 32.49 23.66 -15.19
CA THR A 964 31.49 22.87 -14.45
C THR A 964 32.08 22.50 -13.09
N SER A 965 31.35 22.72 -12.00
CA SER A 965 31.83 22.36 -10.66
C SER A 965 32.11 20.83 -10.55
N PRO A 966 33.13 20.37 -9.79
CA PRO A 966 33.54 18.95 -9.80
C PRO A 966 32.51 17.91 -9.33
N TRP A 967 31.38 18.35 -8.77
CA TRP A 967 30.26 17.53 -8.31
C TRP A 967 28.97 17.78 -9.12
N GLU A 968 29.06 18.51 -10.23
CA GLU A 968 27.95 18.89 -11.10
C GLU A 968 28.16 18.37 -12.52
N ALA A 969 27.10 18.33 -13.31
CA ALA A 969 27.10 17.65 -14.60
C ALA A 969 26.61 18.58 -15.71
N VAL A 970 27.48 18.88 -16.68
CA VAL A 970 27.11 19.66 -17.87
C VAL A 970 25.98 19.00 -18.68
N THR A 971 25.77 17.69 -18.52
CA THR A 971 24.66 16.95 -19.14
C THR A 971 23.28 17.26 -18.56
N ALA A 972 23.19 17.89 -17.38
CA ALA A 972 21.91 18.28 -16.80
C ALA A 972 21.16 19.29 -17.69
N ILE A 973 21.88 20.16 -18.40
CA ILE A 973 21.28 21.21 -19.24
C ILE A 973 20.39 20.66 -20.38
N ASN A 974 20.41 19.36 -20.65
CA ASN A 974 19.62 18.72 -21.69
C ASN A 974 19.31 17.24 -21.41
N ASP A 975 19.26 16.81 -20.14
CA ASP A 975 18.85 15.44 -19.81
C ASP A 975 17.33 15.21 -19.95
N GLY A 976 16.55 16.30 -20.00
CA GLY A 976 15.11 16.30 -20.24
C GLY A 976 14.26 16.17 -18.97
N ILE A 977 14.86 16.24 -17.77
CA ILE A 977 14.15 16.34 -16.50
C ILE A 977 13.48 17.73 -16.39
N ASP A 978 12.25 17.79 -15.89
CA ASP A 978 11.54 19.03 -15.62
C ASP A 978 11.79 19.50 -14.17
N PRO A 979 12.48 20.63 -13.92
CA PRO A 979 12.86 21.01 -12.57
C PRO A 979 11.67 21.52 -11.74
N PRO A 980 11.47 21.04 -10.49
CA PRO A 980 10.38 21.45 -9.62
C PRO A 980 10.59 22.83 -8.97
N SER A 981 11.84 23.30 -8.87
CA SER A 981 12.21 24.64 -8.39
C SER A 981 13.62 25.01 -8.87
N SER A 982 14.04 26.27 -8.71
CA SER A 982 15.42 26.69 -9.02
C SER A 982 16.45 26.22 -7.98
N ASN A 983 16.02 25.90 -6.75
CA ASN A 983 16.87 25.26 -5.74
C ASN A 983 16.62 23.73 -5.73
N ASP A 984 16.56 23.14 -6.93
CA ASP A 984 16.57 21.68 -7.07
C ASP A 984 17.96 21.14 -6.75
N THR A 985 18.07 20.53 -5.57
CA THR A 985 19.28 19.87 -5.09
C THR A 985 19.24 18.35 -5.28
N VAL A 986 18.12 17.80 -5.76
CA VAL A 986 17.83 16.36 -5.89
C VAL A 986 18.22 15.83 -7.27
N ASN A 987 17.86 16.56 -8.33
CA ASN A 987 18.19 16.17 -9.71
C ASN A 987 19.63 16.61 -10.12
N PRO A 988 20.16 16.06 -11.24
CA PRO A 988 21.35 16.60 -11.88
C PRO A 988 21.21 18.09 -12.18
N ARG A 989 22.34 18.80 -12.17
CA ARG A 989 22.41 20.24 -12.41
C ARG A 989 23.78 20.64 -12.96
N TRP A 990 23.83 21.79 -13.62
CA TRP A 990 25.06 22.43 -14.07
C TRP A 990 25.24 23.78 -13.38
N GLY A 991 26.35 23.96 -12.69
CA GLY A 991 26.75 25.22 -12.06
C GLY A 991 28.23 25.50 -12.24
N THR A 992 28.63 26.74 -11.95
CA THR A 992 29.97 27.24 -12.27
C THR A 992 30.90 27.46 -11.07
N TRP A 993 30.54 27.05 -9.86
CA TRP A 993 31.31 27.41 -8.65
C TRP A 993 32.78 26.94 -8.69
N PRO A 994 33.77 27.81 -8.42
CA PRO A 994 33.66 29.19 -7.89
C PRO A 994 33.71 30.31 -8.95
N GLU A 995 33.60 29.97 -10.24
CA GLU A 995 33.77 30.91 -11.36
C GLU A 995 32.58 31.88 -11.49
N THR A 996 32.89 33.18 -11.44
CA THR A 996 31.94 34.29 -11.55
C THR A 996 32.01 34.96 -12.93
N GLY A 997 31.30 36.07 -13.14
CA GLY A 997 31.38 36.86 -14.38
C GLY A 997 30.56 36.25 -15.52
N GLN A 998 31.11 36.15 -16.72
CA GLN A 998 30.41 35.58 -17.89
C GLN A 998 30.74 34.12 -18.10
N GLN A 999 29.70 33.28 -18.09
CA GLN A 999 29.78 31.83 -18.22
C GLN A 999 28.81 31.36 -19.30
N TRP A 1000 29.04 30.19 -19.92
CA TRP A 1000 28.16 29.68 -20.96
C TRP A 1000 27.98 28.17 -20.90
N ALA A 1001 26.81 27.72 -21.34
CA ALA A 1001 26.47 26.33 -21.58
C ALA A 1001 25.96 26.20 -23.03
N GLU A 1002 26.42 25.18 -23.75
CA GLU A 1002 26.28 25.03 -25.20
C GLU A 1002 25.77 23.64 -25.59
N LEU A 1003 24.84 23.64 -26.53
CA LEU A 1003 24.28 22.47 -27.19
C LEU A 1003 24.85 22.40 -28.62
N THR A 1004 25.62 21.34 -28.92
CA THR A 1004 26.16 21.05 -30.26
C THR A 1004 25.42 19.87 -30.90
N TRP A 1005 24.95 20.03 -32.13
CA TRP A 1005 24.34 18.98 -32.95
C TRP A 1005 25.27 18.55 -34.11
N PRO A 1006 25.27 17.26 -34.51
CA PRO A 1006 26.07 16.76 -35.63
C PRO A 1006 25.57 17.23 -37.01
N THR A 1007 24.36 17.79 -37.07
CA THR A 1007 23.77 18.40 -38.27
C THR A 1007 23.03 19.69 -37.86
N ALA A 1008 22.93 20.65 -38.76
CA ALA A 1008 22.29 21.93 -38.45
C ALA A 1008 20.80 21.73 -38.11
N ARG A 1009 20.35 22.36 -37.03
CA ARG A 1009 18.95 22.46 -36.62
C ARG A 1009 18.43 23.86 -36.95
N THR A 1010 17.20 23.96 -37.44
CA THR A 1010 16.50 25.24 -37.56
C THR A 1010 15.69 25.48 -36.30
N LEU A 1011 16.02 26.55 -35.57
CA LEU A 1011 15.57 26.82 -34.20
C LEU A 1011 14.91 28.21 -34.13
N ASN A 1012 13.86 28.37 -33.33
CA ASN A 1012 13.14 29.65 -33.16
C ASN A 1012 12.67 29.96 -31.72
N LYS A 1013 12.84 29.03 -30.78
CA LYS A 1013 12.51 29.23 -29.36
C LYS A 1013 13.45 28.42 -28.46
N ALA A 1014 13.73 28.93 -27.27
CA ALA A 1014 14.25 28.12 -26.17
C ALA A 1014 13.57 28.49 -24.84
N ASP A 1015 13.54 27.56 -23.91
CA ASP A 1015 13.09 27.72 -22.54
C ASP A 1015 14.26 27.33 -21.61
N VAL A 1016 14.66 28.23 -20.72
CA VAL A 1016 15.86 28.04 -19.87
C VAL A 1016 15.49 28.10 -18.40
N TYR A 1017 15.86 27.09 -17.62
CA TYR A 1017 15.60 27.02 -16.18
C TYR A 1017 16.91 27.28 -15.41
N PHE A 1018 16.93 28.32 -14.58
CA PHE A 1018 18.12 28.69 -13.78
C PHE A 1018 18.25 27.87 -12.51
N PHE A 1019 19.49 27.48 -12.20
CA PHE A 1019 19.88 26.93 -10.91
C PHE A 1019 20.29 28.08 -9.98
N ASP A 1020 19.83 28.01 -8.72
CA ASP A 1020 20.09 28.96 -7.64
C ASP A 1020 19.97 28.17 -6.32
N ASP A 1021 21.09 28.01 -5.60
CA ASP A 1021 21.19 27.16 -4.39
C ASP A 1021 20.94 27.94 -3.08
N ASP A 1022 20.49 29.19 -3.19
CA ASP A 1022 20.42 30.20 -2.13
C ASP A 1022 21.76 30.41 -1.38
N GLN A 1023 22.91 30.04 -2.00
CA GLN A 1023 24.25 30.04 -1.41
C GLN A 1023 25.36 30.51 -2.39
N GLY A 1024 26.03 29.59 -3.08
CA GLY A 1024 27.20 29.85 -3.92
C GLY A 1024 26.86 30.15 -5.38
N ILE A 1025 25.67 29.75 -5.83
CA ILE A 1025 25.15 29.92 -7.18
C ILE A 1025 23.81 30.67 -7.07
N ASP A 1026 23.69 31.79 -7.78
CA ASP A 1026 22.54 32.70 -7.73
C ASP A 1026 22.00 32.93 -9.16
N MET A 1027 20.80 33.49 -9.24
CA MET A 1027 20.19 33.94 -10.49
C MET A 1027 21.14 34.87 -11.27
N PRO A 1028 21.30 34.68 -12.59
CA PRO A 1028 22.16 35.53 -13.40
C PRO A 1028 21.61 36.97 -13.47
N SER A 1029 22.49 37.97 -13.43
CA SER A 1029 22.12 39.39 -13.58
C SER A 1029 21.63 39.73 -14.99
N ALA A 1030 22.09 38.97 -15.98
CA ALA A 1030 21.60 38.98 -17.36
C ALA A 1030 21.91 37.64 -18.05
N TRP A 1031 21.08 37.26 -19.01
CA TRP A 1031 21.36 36.16 -19.92
C TRP A 1031 20.96 36.49 -21.36
N LYS A 1032 21.50 35.74 -22.31
CA LYS A 1032 21.05 35.73 -23.71
C LYS A 1032 21.40 34.43 -24.43
N LEU A 1033 20.75 34.19 -25.57
CA LEU A 1033 21.13 33.10 -26.49
C LEU A 1033 22.07 33.60 -27.57
N GLN A 1034 23.07 32.79 -27.91
CA GLN A 1034 23.95 33.01 -29.06
C GLN A 1034 24.05 31.74 -29.91
N TYR A 1035 24.06 31.90 -31.24
CA TYR A 1035 24.27 30.80 -32.18
C TYR A 1035 25.62 30.94 -32.89
N TRP A 1036 26.17 29.80 -33.33
CA TRP A 1036 27.36 29.78 -34.16
C TRP A 1036 27.02 30.05 -35.63
N ASN A 1037 27.53 31.16 -36.17
CA ASN A 1037 27.28 31.55 -37.57
C ASN A 1037 28.24 30.89 -38.60
N GLY A 1038 29.10 29.99 -38.15
CA GLY A 1038 30.20 29.41 -38.95
C GLY A 1038 31.58 29.92 -38.56
N SER A 1039 31.68 31.14 -38.02
CA SER A 1039 32.95 31.79 -37.64
C SER A 1039 32.98 32.41 -36.24
N SER A 1040 31.83 32.73 -35.65
CA SER A 1040 31.69 33.38 -34.35
C SER A 1040 30.34 33.08 -33.71
N TYR A 1041 30.26 33.22 -32.38
CA TYR A 1041 28.97 33.29 -31.68
C TYR A 1041 28.39 34.69 -31.81
N ILE A 1042 27.15 34.77 -32.27
CA ILE A 1042 26.37 36.01 -32.35
C ILE A 1042 24.99 35.82 -31.74
N ASP A 1043 24.42 36.90 -31.22
CA ASP A 1043 23.11 36.88 -30.55
C ASP A 1043 22.01 36.44 -31.53
N VAL A 1044 21.01 35.70 -31.05
CA VAL A 1044 19.94 35.20 -31.92
C VAL A 1044 19.07 36.35 -32.48
N PRO A 1045 18.79 36.39 -33.79
CA PRO A 1045 18.17 37.55 -34.44
C PRO A 1045 16.71 37.73 -34.02
N GLY A 1046 16.33 38.94 -33.61
CA GLY A 1046 14.95 39.26 -33.23
C GLY A 1046 14.46 38.53 -31.98
N ALA A 1047 15.33 38.35 -30.98
CA ALA A 1047 14.96 37.81 -29.67
C ALA A 1047 13.85 38.63 -29.00
N SER A 1048 12.91 37.93 -28.37
CA SER A 1048 12.00 38.51 -27.36
C SER A 1048 12.72 38.75 -26.04
N THR A 1049 12.02 39.36 -25.07
CA THR A 1049 12.57 39.71 -23.76
C THR A 1049 13.13 38.49 -23.01
N TYR A 1050 14.38 38.57 -22.59
CA TYR A 1050 15.01 37.60 -21.69
C TYR A 1050 14.55 37.84 -20.25
N SER A 1051 13.67 36.98 -19.72
CA SER A 1051 13.16 37.08 -18.33
C SER A 1051 14.11 36.45 -17.31
N LEU A 1052 14.04 36.89 -16.05
CA LEU A 1052 14.86 36.41 -14.94
C LEU A 1052 13.97 36.03 -13.75
N THR A 1053 13.15 34.99 -13.92
CA THR A 1053 12.19 34.52 -12.91
C THR A 1053 12.66 33.19 -12.32
N LYS A 1054 12.82 33.13 -10.99
CA LYS A 1054 13.16 31.92 -10.21
C LYS A 1054 11.98 30.94 -10.22
N ASN A 1055 12.25 29.64 -10.09
CA ASN A 1055 11.25 28.54 -10.02
C ASN A 1055 10.36 28.36 -11.27
N GLN A 1056 10.84 28.75 -12.46
CA GLN A 1056 10.17 28.46 -13.73
C GLN A 1056 11.16 28.52 -14.92
N TYR A 1057 10.73 27.97 -16.06
CA TYR A 1057 11.39 28.26 -17.32
C TYR A 1057 11.26 29.73 -17.72
N ASN A 1058 12.33 30.26 -18.30
CA ASN A 1058 12.41 31.59 -18.88
C ASN A 1058 12.45 31.43 -20.41
N SER A 1059 11.32 31.70 -21.04
CA SER A 1059 11.10 31.49 -22.48
C SER A 1059 11.61 32.66 -23.32
N VAL A 1060 12.30 32.35 -24.42
CA VAL A 1060 12.65 33.32 -25.47
C VAL A 1060 12.32 32.74 -26.85
N THR A 1061 11.56 33.50 -27.63
CA THR A 1061 11.38 33.31 -29.08
C THR A 1061 12.32 34.21 -29.88
N PHE A 1062 12.72 33.77 -31.07
CA PHE A 1062 13.63 34.46 -31.97
C PHE A 1062 13.36 34.09 -33.44
N THR A 1063 13.91 34.84 -34.38
CA THR A 1063 13.77 34.57 -35.82
C THR A 1063 14.41 33.24 -36.18
N ALA A 1064 13.71 32.40 -36.95
CA ALA A 1064 14.13 31.03 -37.26
C ALA A 1064 15.55 30.98 -37.83
N THR A 1065 16.47 30.37 -37.07
CA THR A 1065 17.91 30.39 -37.29
C THR A 1065 18.43 28.97 -37.45
N SER A 1066 19.17 28.70 -38.53
CA SER A 1066 19.79 27.39 -38.75
C SER A 1066 21.22 27.36 -38.22
N THR A 1067 21.53 26.44 -37.32
CA THR A 1067 22.85 26.34 -36.67
C THR A 1067 23.18 24.90 -36.24
N THR A 1068 24.47 24.57 -36.16
CA THR A 1068 24.95 23.35 -35.48
C THR A 1068 25.20 23.56 -33.99
N ARG A 1069 25.20 24.81 -33.49
CA ARG A 1069 25.47 25.13 -32.08
C ARG A 1069 24.62 26.30 -31.57
N LEU A 1070 24.05 26.14 -30.39
CA LEU A 1070 23.36 27.19 -29.65
C LEU A 1070 23.87 27.20 -28.21
N ARG A 1071 24.20 28.37 -27.67
CA ARG A 1071 24.63 28.51 -26.27
C ARG A 1071 23.82 29.54 -25.51
N VAL A 1072 23.57 29.22 -24.24
CA VAL A 1072 23.10 30.16 -23.22
C VAL A 1072 24.34 30.87 -22.68
N LEU A 1073 24.39 32.20 -22.80
CA LEU A 1073 25.41 33.04 -22.17
C LEU A 1073 24.80 33.69 -20.92
N LEU A 1074 25.35 33.35 -19.76
CA LEU A 1074 24.97 33.87 -18.45
C LEU A 1074 25.98 34.93 -17.99
N THR A 1075 25.51 35.95 -17.27
CA THR A 1075 26.35 36.92 -16.56
C THR A 1075 25.94 36.88 -15.09
N SER A 1076 26.87 36.63 -14.16
CA SER A 1076 26.56 36.56 -12.73
C SER A 1076 26.31 37.95 -12.12
N ASN A 1077 25.85 37.98 -10.87
CA ASN A 1077 25.64 39.22 -10.12
C ASN A 1077 26.95 39.93 -9.70
N GLY A 1078 28.12 39.29 -9.93
CA GLY A 1078 29.46 39.80 -9.56
C GLY A 1078 30.03 39.24 -8.25
N THR A 1079 29.23 38.57 -7.43
CA THR A 1079 29.65 37.93 -6.17
C THR A 1079 29.45 36.41 -6.15
N ASN A 1080 28.41 35.92 -6.84
CA ASN A 1080 28.01 34.53 -6.88
C ASN A 1080 28.34 33.92 -8.25
N SER A 1081 28.35 32.58 -8.29
CA SER A 1081 28.42 31.79 -9.52
C SER A 1081 27.02 31.67 -10.16
N VAL A 1082 26.90 31.02 -11.32
CA VAL A 1082 25.62 30.83 -12.04
C VAL A 1082 25.43 29.37 -12.43
N GLY A 1083 24.21 28.99 -12.80
CA GLY A 1083 23.92 27.63 -13.27
C GLY A 1083 22.58 27.49 -14.00
N LEU A 1084 22.36 26.29 -14.56
CA LEU A 1084 21.14 25.85 -15.22
C LEU A 1084 20.73 24.47 -14.70
N LEU A 1085 19.41 24.24 -14.69
CA LEU A 1085 18.82 22.94 -14.40
C LEU A 1085 18.45 22.19 -15.70
N GLU A 1086 17.82 22.86 -16.68
CA GLU A 1086 17.50 22.30 -18.02
C GLU A 1086 17.35 23.46 -19.03
N ALA A 1087 17.67 23.21 -20.30
CA ALA A 1087 17.57 24.17 -21.40
C ALA A 1087 16.92 23.53 -22.65
N LYS A 1088 15.59 23.71 -22.77
CA LYS A 1088 14.79 23.15 -23.86
C LYS A 1088 14.87 24.04 -25.09
N VAL A 1089 15.04 23.46 -26.29
CA VAL A 1089 15.25 24.22 -27.53
C VAL A 1089 14.40 23.67 -28.66
N TYR A 1090 13.82 24.55 -29.46
CA TYR A 1090 12.68 24.25 -30.34
C TYR A 1090 12.86 24.79 -31.76
N GLY A 1091 12.31 24.05 -32.72
CA GLY A 1091 12.15 24.48 -34.11
C GLY A 1091 10.75 25.05 -34.41
N PRO A 1092 10.62 25.74 -35.56
CA PRO A 1092 9.36 26.34 -36.03
C PRO A 1092 8.31 25.32 -36.51
#